data_AF-A0A2A4JIA1-F1
#
_entry.id   AF-A0A2A4JIA1-F1
#
_cell.length_a   1.000
_cell.length_b   1.000
_cell.length_c   1.000
_cell.angle_alpha   90.00
_cell.angle_beta   90.00
_cell.angle_gamma   90.00
#
_symmetry.space_group_name_H-M   'P 1'
#
loop_
_entity.id
_entity.type
_entity.pdbx_description
1 polymer ?
#
loop_
_entity_poly.entity_id
_entity_poly.type
_entity_poly.pdbx_seq_one_letter_code
_entity_poly.pdbx_strand_id
1 'polypeptide(L)'
;MPPKSKSEAPKKSAPAVIRPVISRHSLLFIPEDVLTGFQERVETGIDWTPVESGARRHREKCKRDDVPKTAFTQALQNKIDKSIVHGFLDEQSRLSIEDHWEFLLPAMVWDNQKFGTDEAKICFHNANCITDNLEKLIKKAVKAGDRNILKHDMKMVNALRVNNSQMTELDEGLTQYKKLLSLNLCGNFISDINTDFIPPTVKTLELQTNRISDISGFAEALPFDLLYLGLSRNFISSDSADGLKLLPYHLTVLDLSNNDIYYLEPVLDAIAKLPNLSALQLSGNPCSVCAGYARATLMKLPRLHYLDCREILPTDRPLEHIDIHPDDLLSANFHFTVFRIMSAPQPPKAEKGSNATFHIELEIPLLDAVRRRFLMFRGNESLIEMLPPPEDEEYPITNHGTQSVPGMSKIFTRLDEESSSESDVFSNLVMKNPREIHNYTTFESNKVPWSKLMNFQEPVLKIFCPDLVALRDTFRTIITLRLIYSVTYAAPKSTKADKVKSSQTMRTPGEMRATLATIKCSLRTPDWSQPSQHFHWDENLGTQDAIHWGDGDLSVLQYSQLPVKVTKGKPEGPESVWSPSAGSVEVSNGRLFVVMAGTPHERWGSQAEYLLSCLGYAVGIGNIWRFPYLCYRNGGGAFLIPYFLTLVICGIPLVYLETTLGQFASAGCISIFNINPLFKGAGYAVVILNVIAVVYFSSIMSYPVLYMYHSMSSPLPWQSCGNSWNTDKCTEISGNSSFFSSNGTITTPEDEFFHHRLLRMSPSIHHIGGIVWPVFWCNVICWIIVYLCICNGVKSVGKIVYFTVIFPYVVLTALFIRGVTLPGAWKGILFYILPDWGQLKKPKVWADAATQIFYSLGPGWGGLVSMASFNKFHYKNLRSSVIIPLVNSGTSIWAGFVVFSVLGFAAERSGVPVGEVATAGPGLAFVTYPAAVTMMPAPNLWAVTFFVMLFFLGIDSMFVTIESIIAGIVDEFPACRARKKLITFLTCLVLFSLSIICNTEGGLHVIGLLDTHVAIACVPVVCGLEIIAAVYTYGPRRLAADILFMTGEPLGRMWMVLWRYILPVILLVITVYCLREASGLAGWCVALVSVICIPIHAIKLLLNSKGTFTQRIRDNCRPSNDWGPADPEMRHLWKAAISKQKNQHLKLNNIDKV
;
A
#
# COMPACT_ATOMS: atom_id res chain seq x y z
N MET A 1 26.95 22.78 -55.47
CA MET A 1 27.23 21.32 -55.46
C MET A 1 26.69 20.76 -54.15
N PRO A 2 25.82 19.74 -54.13
CA PRO A 2 25.59 19.01 -52.89
C PRO A 2 26.84 18.15 -52.60
N PRO A 3 27.53 18.32 -51.45
CA PRO A 3 28.50 17.33 -51.01
C PRO A 3 27.75 16.18 -50.31
N LYS A 4 27.87 15.02 -50.95
CA LYS A 4 27.83 13.63 -50.45
C LYS A 4 27.27 13.36 -49.05
N SER A 5 26.33 12.42 -49.02
CA SER A 5 26.02 11.58 -47.87
C SER A 5 27.30 10.98 -47.28
N LYS A 6 27.49 11.16 -45.97
CA LYS A 6 28.44 10.38 -45.18
C LYS A 6 27.70 9.70 -44.04
N SER A 7 27.55 8.38 -44.24
CA SER A 7 27.60 7.27 -43.29
C SER A 7 27.12 7.54 -41.87
N GLU A 8 26.09 6.79 -41.49
CA GLU A 8 25.76 6.43 -40.12
C GLU A 8 27.02 6.22 -39.27
N ALA A 9 27.27 7.14 -38.34
CA ALA A 9 28.05 6.80 -37.16
C ALA A 9 27.16 5.91 -36.27
N PRO A 10 27.65 4.76 -35.79
CA PRO A 10 26.84 3.90 -34.95
C PRO A 10 26.49 4.65 -33.66
N LYS A 11 25.19 4.69 -33.32
CA LYS A 11 24.72 5.07 -31.98
C LYS A 11 25.35 4.10 -30.97
N LYS A 12 26.47 4.47 -30.36
CA LYS A 12 26.94 3.86 -29.12
C LYS A 12 25.84 4.09 -28.08
N SER A 13 25.22 3.01 -27.62
CA SER A 13 24.50 3.04 -26.34
C SER A 13 25.45 3.54 -25.27
N ALA A 14 25.00 4.45 -24.40
CA ALA A 14 25.72 4.77 -23.19
C ALA A 14 26.05 3.44 -22.47
N PRO A 15 27.32 3.22 -22.07
CA PRO A 15 27.68 1.99 -21.38
C PRO A 15 26.85 1.89 -20.11
N ALA A 16 26.35 0.68 -19.81
CA ALA A 16 25.71 0.42 -18.53
C ALA A 16 26.70 0.77 -17.42
N VAL A 17 26.32 1.66 -16.51
CA VAL A 17 27.09 1.98 -15.31
C VAL A 17 27.04 0.74 -14.41
N ILE A 18 28.01 -0.16 -14.59
CA ILE A 18 28.28 -1.25 -13.66
C ILE A 18 28.99 -0.60 -12.48
N ARG A 19 28.32 -0.54 -11.33
CA ARG A 19 28.93 -0.08 -10.09
C ARG A 19 29.87 -1.17 -9.57
N PRO A 20 31.19 -0.93 -9.47
CA PRO A 20 32.06 -1.84 -8.73
C PRO A 20 31.77 -1.72 -7.23
N VAL A 21 31.99 -2.80 -6.49
CA VAL A 21 31.91 -2.79 -5.03
C VAL A 21 33.02 -1.88 -4.50
N ILE A 22 32.66 -1.02 -3.54
CA ILE A 22 33.59 -0.12 -2.85
C ILE A 22 34.82 -0.90 -2.40
N SER A 23 35.99 -0.50 -2.88
CA SER A 23 37.26 -1.02 -2.38
C SER A 23 37.38 -0.64 -0.90
N ARG A 24 37.29 -1.65 -0.02
CA ARG A 24 37.49 -1.52 1.44
C ARG A 24 38.84 -0.89 1.83
N HIS A 25 39.77 -0.72 0.89
CA HIS A 25 41.14 -0.31 1.18
C HIS A 25 41.31 1.18 1.45
N SER A 26 40.36 2.05 1.08
CA SER A 26 40.48 3.50 1.28
C SER A 26 39.91 4.02 2.60
N LEU A 27 39.19 3.18 3.35
CA LEU A 27 38.41 3.57 4.55
C LEU A 27 38.94 2.92 5.85
N LEU A 28 40.12 2.29 5.78
CA LEU A 28 40.74 1.45 6.82
C LEU A 28 41.09 2.15 8.16
N PHE A 29 40.73 3.42 8.34
CA PHE A 29 41.04 4.18 9.57
C PHE A 29 39.83 4.84 10.25
N ILE A 30 38.61 4.61 9.74
CA ILE A 30 37.37 5.16 10.31
C ILE A 30 36.69 4.06 11.15
N PRO A 31 36.18 4.34 12.37
CA PRO A 31 35.45 3.36 13.16
C PRO A 31 34.29 2.74 12.37
N GLU A 32 34.12 1.41 12.44
CA GLU A 32 33.13 0.66 11.63
C GLU A 32 31.70 1.18 11.78
N ASP A 33 31.32 1.68 12.97
CA ASP A 33 29.98 2.24 13.26
C ASP A 33 29.69 3.55 12.50
N VAL A 34 30.73 4.35 12.23
CA VAL A 34 30.62 5.62 11.48
C VAL A 34 30.52 5.34 9.99
N LEU A 35 31.31 4.37 9.52
CA LEU A 35 31.25 3.87 8.15
C LEU A 35 29.91 3.22 7.84
N THR A 36 29.36 2.41 8.76
CA THR A 36 28.05 1.78 8.58
C THR A 36 26.91 2.79 8.58
N GLY A 37 26.91 3.80 9.45
CA GLY A 37 25.87 4.84 9.43
C GLY A 37 25.89 5.69 8.14
N PHE A 38 27.08 6.04 7.66
CA PHE A 38 27.25 6.76 6.39
C PHE A 38 26.97 5.85 5.17
N GLN A 39 27.46 4.61 5.15
CA GLN A 39 27.18 3.63 4.09
C GLN A 39 25.70 3.25 4.07
N GLU A 40 25.03 3.08 5.21
CA GLU A 40 23.59 2.83 5.23
C GLU A 40 22.83 4.02 4.65
N ARG A 41 23.21 5.27 4.97
CA ARG A 41 22.64 6.48 4.36
C ARG A 41 22.84 6.48 2.82
N VAL A 42 24.01 6.07 2.34
CA VAL A 42 24.35 6.00 0.90
C VAL A 42 23.70 4.80 0.17
N GLU A 43 23.66 3.63 0.79
CA GLU A 43 23.16 2.37 0.22
C GLU A 43 21.65 2.27 0.24
N THR A 44 21.01 2.82 1.28
CA THR A 44 19.56 2.74 1.47
C THR A 44 18.83 3.99 0.97
N GLY A 45 19.56 5.07 0.66
CA GLY A 45 18.99 6.35 0.22
C GLY A 45 18.12 7.03 1.27
N ILE A 46 18.23 6.61 2.53
CA ILE A 46 17.38 7.07 3.61
C ILE A 46 17.97 8.35 4.20
N ASP A 47 17.18 9.43 4.08
CA ASP A 47 17.44 10.67 4.79
C ASP A 47 17.06 10.48 6.26
N TRP A 48 18.05 10.58 7.16
CA TRP A 48 17.81 10.48 8.60
C TRP A 48 17.18 11.77 9.15
N THR A 49 17.09 12.85 8.36
CA THR A 49 16.53 14.16 8.73
C THR A 49 15.00 14.22 8.72
N PRO A 50 14.36 15.22 9.35
CA PRO A 50 12.90 15.33 9.36
C PRO A 50 12.36 15.40 7.92
N VAL A 51 11.11 14.94 7.73
CA VAL A 51 10.36 15.24 6.49
C VAL A 51 10.48 16.74 6.20
N GLU A 52 10.54 17.12 4.93
CA GLU A 52 10.77 18.50 4.48
C GLU A 52 9.82 19.52 5.16
N SER A 53 8.57 19.13 5.41
CA SER A 53 7.59 19.90 6.16
C SER A 53 7.97 20.12 7.64
N GLY A 54 8.52 19.10 8.30
CA GLY A 54 9.06 19.16 9.66
C GLY A 54 10.33 20.01 9.75
N ALA A 55 11.23 19.87 8.79
CA ALA A 55 12.43 20.69 8.69
C ALA A 55 12.08 22.17 8.48
N ARG A 56 11.09 22.47 7.63
CA ARG A 56 10.58 23.84 7.43
C ARG A 56 9.99 24.42 8.72
N ARG A 57 9.11 23.67 9.40
CA ARG A 57 8.53 24.09 10.67
C ARG A 57 9.59 24.32 11.75
N HIS A 58 10.62 23.48 11.79
CA HIS A 58 11.76 23.66 12.70
C HIS A 58 12.52 24.93 12.38
N ARG A 59 12.83 25.18 11.10
CA ARG A 59 13.52 26.39 10.65
C ARG A 59 12.73 27.66 10.94
N GLU A 60 11.40 27.64 10.82
CA GLU A 60 10.52 28.76 11.22
C GLU A 60 10.55 28.99 12.73
N LYS A 61 10.55 27.93 13.55
CA LYS A 61 10.78 28.04 15.00
C LYS A 61 12.19 28.57 15.31
N CYS A 62 13.18 28.21 14.51
CA CYS A 62 14.54 28.72 14.62
C CYS A 62 14.67 30.23 14.33
N LYS A 63 13.70 30.84 13.63
CA LYS A 63 13.68 32.28 13.35
C LYS A 63 13.00 33.11 14.44
N ARG A 64 12.42 32.46 15.46
CA ARG A 64 11.83 33.21 16.58
C ARG A 64 12.90 33.61 17.57
N ASP A 65 12.81 34.85 18.04
CA ASP A 65 13.74 35.43 19.02
C ASP A 65 13.45 34.97 20.46
N ASP A 66 12.32 34.30 20.71
CA ASP A 66 11.81 33.93 22.03
C ASP A 66 12.12 32.48 22.48
N VAL A 67 13.27 31.91 22.08
CA VAL A 67 13.63 30.52 22.47
C VAL A 67 14.30 30.47 23.84
N PRO A 68 13.81 29.62 24.78
CA PRO A 68 14.39 29.50 26.11
C PRO A 68 15.78 28.85 26.07
N LYS A 69 16.72 29.39 26.84
CA LYS A 69 18.06 28.83 26.99
C LYS A 69 17.99 27.49 27.72
N THR A 70 18.50 26.44 27.08
CA THR A 70 18.56 25.08 27.64
C THR A 70 19.96 24.53 27.41
N ALA A 71 20.70 24.32 28.51
CA ALA A 71 22.03 23.75 28.50
C ALA A 71 22.02 22.24 28.21
N PHE A 72 23.16 21.69 27.77
CA PHE A 72 23.32 20.28 27.40
C PHE A 72 22.84 19.32 28.50
N THR A 73 23.25 19.54 29.76
CA THR A 73 22.90 18.64 30.86
C THR A 73 21.39 18.57 31.08
N GLN A 74 20.70 19.72 31.01
CA GLN A 74 19.25 19.80 31.14
C GLN A 74 18.54 19.14 29.95
N ALA A 75 19.03 19.36 28.72
CA ALA A 75 18.47 18.77 27.51
C ALA A 75 18.63 17.23 27.48
N LEU A 76 19.75 16.72 27.97
CA LEU A 76 19.99 15.29 28.13
C LEU A 76 19.06 14.69 29.19
N GLN A 77 18.92 15.32 30.36
CA GLN A 77 18.03 14.86 31.41
C GLN A 77 16.57 14.81 30.93
N ASN A 78 16.09 15.88 30.30
CA ASN A 78 14.74 15.93 29.71
C ASN A 78 14.50 14.81 28.69
N LYS A 79 15.54 14.38 27.97
CA LYS A 79 15.46 13.28 27.00
C LYS A 79 15.43 11.93 27.72
N ILE A 80 16.27 11.74 28.75
CA ILE A 80 16.26 10.55 29.61
C ILE A 80 14.88 10.39 30.23
N ASP A 81 14.31 11.45 30.81
CA ASP A 81 13.01 11.45 31.50
C ASP A 81 11.85 10.99 30.60
N LYS A 82 11.95 11.26 29.29
CA LYS A 82 10.95 10.85 28.29
C LYS A 82 11.24 9.49 27.67
N SER A 83 12.38 8.88 27.99
CA SER A 83 12.84 7.63 27.39
C SER A 83 12.51 6.42 28.28
N ILE A 84 12.64 5.23 27.69
CA ILE A 84 12.57 3.94 28.39
C ILE A 84 13.56 3.87 29.56
N VAL A 85 14.68 4.61 29.47
CA VAL A 85 15.78 4.56 30.44
C VAL A 85 15.36 5.16 31.78
N HIS A 86 14.44 6.14 31.79
CA HIS A 86 13.97 6.75 33.03
C HIS A 86 13.40 5.70 33.99
N GLY A 87 12.54 4.80 33.50
CA GLY A 87 11.96 3.73 34.35
C GLY A 87 13.03 2.80 34.97
N PHE A 88 14.13 2.56 34.26
CA PHE A 88 15.25 1.76 34.77
C PHE A 88 16.15 2.53 35.75
N LEU A 89 16.19 3.87 35.65
CA LEU A 89 16.99 4.74 36.52
C LEU A 89 16.21 5.28 37.74
N ASP A 90 14.89 5.28 37.68
CA ASP A 90 14.00 5.86 38.70
C ASP A 90 13.86 4.95 39.92
N GLU A 91 14.58 5.30 40.99
CA GLU A 91 14.56 4.65 42.30
C GLU A 91 13.17 4.59 42.96
N GLN A 92 12.21 5.39 42.51
CA GLN A 92 10.84 5.39 43.03
C GLN A 92 9.92 4.38 42.33
N SER A 93 10.34 3.78 41.22
CA SER A 93 9.57 2.74 40.55
C SER A 93 9.44 1.48 41.43
N ARG A 94 8.20 1.04 41.66
CA ARG A 94 7.87 -0.15 42.47
C ARG A 94 8.25 -1.49 41.80
N LEU A 95 8.65 -1.47 40.52
CA LEU A 95 8.99 -2.65 39.75
C LEU A 95 10.50 -2.96 39.84
N SER A 96 10.87 -4.24 39.86
CA SER A 96 12.29 -4.63 39.83
C SER A 96 12.92 -4.34 38.47
N ILE A 97 14.26 -4.28 38.39
CA ILE A 97 14.97 -4.03 37.12
C ILE A 97 14.67 -5.15 36.11
N GLU A 98 14.50 -6.38 36.58
CA GLU A 98 14.13 -7.55 35.78
C GLU A 98 12.68 -7.45 35.28
N ASP A 99 11.75 -6.99 36.11
CA ASP A 99 10.35 -6.76 35.69
C ASP A 99 10.27 -5.69 34.58
N HIS A 100 11.01 -4.59 34.71
CA HIS A 100 11.03 -3.57 33.64
C HIS A 100 11.62 -4.13 32.34
N TRP A 101 12.61 -5.02 32.44
CA TRP A 101 13.24 -5.65 31.29
C TRP A 101 12.29 -6.63 30.57
N GLU A 102 11.58 -7.47 31.32
CA GLU A 102 10.68 -8.48 30.75
C GLU A 102 9.35 -7.89 30.25
N PHE A 103 8.81 -6.88 30.92
CA PHE A 103 7.46 -6.38 30.62
C PHE A 103 7.45 -5.07 29.81
N LEU A 104 8.26 -4.08 30.17
CA LEU A 104 8.18 -2.74 29.58
C LEU A 104 9.01 -2.62 28.30
N LEU A 105 10.18 -3.24 28.25
CA LEU A 105 11.06 -3.14 27.08
C LEU A 105 10.41 -3.71 25.79
N PRO A 106 9.82 -4.92 25.77
CA PRO A 106 9.22 -5.45 24.55
C PRO A 106 8.03 -4.61 24.07
N ALA A 107 7.19 -4.11 25.00
CA ALA A 107 6.05 -3.26 24.68
C ALA A 107 6.49 -1.91 24.07
N MET A 108 7.49 -1.24 24.68
CA MET A 108 7.98 0.04 24.19
C MET A 108 8.81 -0.09 22.91
N VAL A 109 9.54 -1.20 22.72
CA VAL A 109 10.24 -1.49 21.46
C VAL A 109 9.24 -1.79 20.35
N TRP A 110 8.17 -2.53 20.66
CA TRP A 110 7.12 -2.87 19.69
C TRP A 110 6.36 -1.64 19.19
N ASP A 111 5.94 -0.74 20.09
CA ASP A 111 5.28 0.51 19.70
C ASP A 111 6.18 1.37 18.81
N ASN A 112 7.47 1.50 19.16
CA ASN A 112 8.40 2.30 18.37
C ASN A 112 8.79 1.64 17.03
N GLN A 113 8.89 0.30 16.95
CA GLN A 113 9.13 -0.39 15.68
C GLN A 113 7.95 -0.24 14.72
N LYS A 114 6.72 -0.24 15.23
CA LYS A 114 5.50 -0.08 14.43
C LYS A 114 5.39 1.32 13.82
N PHE A 115 5.80 2.37 14.54
CA PHE A 115 5.86 3.73 13.99
C PHE A 115 7.03 3.95 13.02
N GLY A 116 8.13 3.20 13.16
CA GLY A 116 9.30 3.31 12.28
C GLY A 116 9.15 2.66 10.90
N THR A 117 8.16 1.77 10.71
CA THR A 117 7.97 1.03 9.45
C THR A 117 6.97 1.64 8.49
N ASP A 118 5.99 2.41 8.97
CA ASP A 118 4.85 2.82 8.14
C ASP A 118 5.00 4.21 7.50
N GLU A 119 5.83 5.12 8.03
CA GLU A 119 6.10 6.44 7.41
C GLU A 119 7.52 6.92 7.74
N ALA A 120 8.45 6.89 6.77
CA ALA A 120 9.79 7.51 6.77
C ALA A 120 10.70 7.27 8.01
N LYS A 121 11.89 6.69 7.79
CA LYS A 121 12.95 6.50 8.81
C LYS A 121 13.47 7.84 9.39
N ILE A 122 12.76 8.40 10.37
CA ILE A 122 13.19 9.58 11.15
C ILE A 122 13.67 9.11 12.53
N CYS A 123 14.98 8.89 12.69
CA CYS A 123 15.51 8.50 14.01
C CYS A 123 15.58 9.63 15.04
N PHE A 124 15.42 10.89 14.62
CA PHE A 124 15.54 12.06 15.49
C PHE A 124 14.38 12.23 16.48
N HIS A 125 13.18 11.78 16.15
CA HIS A 125 12.00 11.95 17.01
C HIS A 125 11.82 10.85 18.06
N ASN A 126 12.66 9.82 18.07
CA ASN A 126 12.56 8.75 19.06
C ASN A 126 13.23 9.17 20.38
N ALA A 127 12.43 9.24 21.45
CA ALA A 127 12.93 9.52 22.80
C ALA A 127 13.94 8.45 23.29
N ASN A 128 13.87 7.24 22.75
CA ASN A 128 14.73 6.10 23.14
C ASN A 128 16.06 6.03 22.38
N CYS A 129 16.30 6.94 21.42
CA CYS A 129 17.55 7.00 20.67
C CYS A 129 18.57 7.90 21.40
N ILE A 130 19.04 7.46 22.57
CA ILE A 130 20.04 8.17 23.39
C ILE A 130 21.46 7.69 23.05
N THR A 131 21.62 6.39 22.80
CA THR A 131 22.89 5.75 22.45
C THR A 131 22.64 4.53 21.55
N ASP A 132 23.66 4.05 20.85
CA ASP A 132 23.60 2.97 19.87
C ASP A 132 23.35 1.59 20.49
N ASN A 133 23.87 1.35 21.69
CA ASN A 133 23.88 0.04 22.36
C ASN A 133 22.99 -0.01 23.61
N LEU A 134 21.88 0.74 23.61
CA LEU A 134 21.05 0.90 24.79
C LEU A 134 20.54 -0.45 25.36
N GLU A 135 20.15 -1.37 24.48
CA GLU A 135 19.74 -2.73 24.87
C GLU A 135 20.85 -3.49 25.62
N LYS A 136 22.10 -3.40 25.13
CA LYS A 136 23.25 -4.07 25.75
C LYS A 136 23.59 -3.48 27.12
N LEU A 137 23.50 -2.16 27.26
CA LEU A 137 23.72 -1.47 28.53
C LEU A 137 22.67 -1.87 29.57
N ILE A 138 21.39 -1.85 29.18
CA ILE A 138 20.30 -2.25 30.07
C ILE A 138 20.44 -3.74 30.43
N LYS A 139 20.73 -4.64 29.47
CA LYS A 139 21.00 -6.08 29.75
C LYS A 139 22.08 -6.28 30.81
N LYS A 140 23.16 -5.48 30.77
CA LYS A 140 24.26 -5.60 31.72
C LYS A 140 23.86 -5.13 33.12
N ALA A 141 23.09 -4.05 33.21
CA ALA A 141 22.53 -3.57 34.47
C ALA A 141 21.52 -4.56 35.07
N VAL A 142 20.64 -5.15 34.24
CA VAL A 142 19.69 -6.20 34.64
C VAL A 142 20.43 -7.41 35.20
N LYS A 143 21.45 -7.92 34.50
CA LYS A 143 22.26 -9.07 34.96
C LYS A 143 22.97 -8.84 36.29
N ALA A 144 23.36 -7.60 36.56
CA ALA A 144 24.07 -7.24 37.79
C ALA A 144 23.12 -6.80 38.91
N GLY A 145 21.84 -6.58 38.63
CA GLY A 145 20.84 -6.15 39.61
C GLY A 145 21.06 -4.74 40.18
N ASP A 146 21.89 -3.91 39.56
CA ASP A 146 22.28 -2.59 40.06
C ASP A 146 22.08 -1.48 39.01
N ARG A 147 21.30 -0.46 39.38
CA ARG A 147 20.97 0.71 38.54
C ARG A 147 22.14 1.67 38.39
N ASN A 148 23.06 1.70 39.37
CA ASN A 148 24.24 2.57 39.32
C ASN A 148 25.21 2.17 38.21
N ILE A 149 25.23 0.87 37.85
CA ILE A 149 26.00 0.37 36.71
C ILE A 149 25.49 0.98 35.40
N LEU A 150 24.16 1.16 35.25
CA LEU A 150 23.61 1.82 34.05
C LEU A 150 24.03 3.30 34.00
N LYS A 151 23.95 4.02 35.12
CA LYS A 151 24.40 5.42 35.23
C LYS A 151 25.89 5.56 34.90
N HIS A 152 26.72 4.63 35.37
CA HIS A 152 28.16 4.60 35.09
C HIS A 152 28.45 4.24 33.61
N ASP A 153 27.85 3.17 33.10
CA ASP A 153 28.11 2.69 31.75
C ASP A 153 27.57 3.65 30.67
N MET A 154 26.50 4.41 30.96
CA MET A 154 26.04 5.50 30.11
C MET A 154 27.12 6.58 29.91
N LYS A 155 28.00 6.83 30.89
CA LYS A 155 29.11 7.79 30.76
C LYS A 155 30.29 7.24 29.95
N MET A 156 30.27 5.93 29.64
CA MET A 156 31.35 5.20 28.96
C MET A 156 30.99 4.83 27.51
N VAL A 157 29.91 5.43 26.96
CA VAL A 157 29.43 5.14 25.61
C VAL A 157 30.32 5.75 24.53
N ASN A 158 30.40 5.06 23.39
CA ASN A 158 31.12 5.52 22.20
C ASN A 158 30.28 6.46 21.33
N ALA A 159 28.95 6.32 21.35
CA ALA A 159 28.02 7.14 20.59
C ALA A 159 26.92 7.72 21.49
N LEU A 160 26.75 9.03 21.45
CA LEU A 160 25.74 9.77 22.20
C LEU A 160 24.87 10.60 21.25
N ARG A 161 23.55 10.46 21.38
CA ARG A 161 22.54 11.10 20.52
C ARG A 161 21.56 11.89 21.37
N VAL A 162 21.64 13.23 21.32
CA VAL A 162 20.77 14.14 22.10
C VAL A 162 19.98 15.03 21.15
N ASN A 163 19.14 14.37 20.35
CA ASN A 163 18.46 15.02 19.23
C ASN A 163 17.09 15.58 19.64
N ASN A 164 16.69 16.70 19.03
CA ASN A 164 15.38 17.34 19.22
C ASN A 164 15.01 17.56 20.72
N SER A 165 15.98 18.02 21.51
CA SER A 165 15.85 18.27 22.96
C SER A 165 15.80 19.76 23.31
N GLN A 166 15.62 20.64 22.32
CA GLN A 166 15.57 22.10 22.48
C GLN A 166 16.85 22.71 23.07
N MET A 167 17.99 22.02 22.93
CA MET A 167 19.29 22.47 23.42
C MET A 167 19.74 23.74 22.68
N THR A 168 20.29 24.72 23.40
CA THR A 168 20.82 25.96 22.83
C THR A 168 22.33 26.09 22.99
N GLU A 169 22.90 25.50 24.05
CA GLU A 169 24.32 25.62 24.39
C GLU A 169 24.87 24.33 25.03
N LEU A 170 26.19 24.13 24.90
CA LEU A 170 26.93 23.06 25.58
C LEU A 170 27.43 23.53 26.94
N ASP A 171 27.52 22.60 27.89
CA ASP A 171 28.02 22.84 29.26
C ASP A 171 29.05 21.78 29.68
N GLU A 172 29.64 21.95 30.87
CA GLU A 172 30.68 21.06 31.42
C GLU A 172 30.22 19.58 31.51
N GLY A 173 28.92 19.30 31.52
CA GLY A 173 28.38 17.95 31.62
C GLY A 173 28.85 17.01 30.49
N LEU A 174 29.14 17.56 29.30
CA LEU A 174 29.62 16.78 28.16
C LEU A 174 31.05 16.24 28.38
N THR A 175 31.86 16.90 29.21
CA THR A 175 33.25 16.48 29.51
C THR A 175 33.33 15.16 30.28
N GLN A 176 32.21 14.71 30.87
CA GLN A 176 32.13 13.43 31.58
C GLN A 176 32.24 12.22 30.65
N TYR A 177 32.02 12.40 29.34
CA TYR A 177 31.99 11.33 28.33
C TYR A 177 33.38 11.12 27.68
N LYS A 178 34.34 10.65 28.47
CA LYS A 178 35.77 10.56 28.07
C LYS A 178 36.09 9.59 26.92
N LYS A 179 35.16 8.69 26.56
CA LYS A 179 35.34 7.69 25.49
C LYS A 179 34.50 7.98 24.24
N LEU A 180 33.88 9.15 24.18
CA LEU A 180 32.94 9.48 23.13
C LEU A 180 33.67 9.62 21.78
N LEU A 181 33.19 8.86 20.79
CA LEU A 181 33.68 8.88 19.41
C LEU A 181 32.69 9.56 18.46
N SER A 182 31.38 9.41 18.71
CA SER A 182 30.31 9.99 17.89
C SER A 182 29.35 10.81 18.76
N LEU A 183 29.18 12.08 18.40
CA LEU A 183 28.27 13.01 19.06
C LEU A 183 27.25 13.53 18.05
N ASN A 184 25.97 13.28 18.33
CA ASN A 184 24.85 13.69 17.48
C ASN A 184 23.91 14.61 18.25
N LEU A 185 23.77 15.84 17.77
CA LEU A 185 23.04 16.95 18.40
C LEU A 185 22.02 17.57 17.41
N CYS A 186 21.49 16.75 16.51
CA CYS A 186 20.60 17.20 15.44
C CYS A 186 19.24 17.71 15.95
N GLY A 187 18.69 18.68 15.23
CA GLY A 187 17.32 19.18 15.49
C GLY A 187 17.18 19.99 16.79
N ASN A 188 18.28 20.55 17.29
CA ASN A 188 18.27 21.47 18.44
C ASN A 188 18.24 22.94 17.96
N PHE A 189 18.56 23.88 18.84
CA PHE A 189 18.57 25.32 18.58
C PHE A 189 19.97 25.93 18.76
N ILE A 190 21.01 25.13 18.55
CA ILE A 190 22.42 25.54 18.77
C ILE A 190 22.81 26.56 17.70
N SER A 191 23.26 27.75 18.10
CA SER A 191 23.76 28.78 17.20
C SER A 191 25.29 28.85 17.14
N ASP A 192 25.93 28.54 18.27
CA ASP A 192 27.37 28.52 18.45
C ASP A 192 27.75 27.37 19.40
N ILE A 193 28.98 26.91 19.32
CA ILE A 193 29.45 25.72 20.02
C ILE A 193 30.72 26.07 20.77
N ASN A 194 30.66 26.03 22.10
CA ASN A 194 31.86 26.04 22.91
C ASN A 194 32.54 24.67 22.81
N THR A 195 33.66 24.63 22.10
CA THR A 195 34.46 23.43 21.83
C THR A 195 35.23 22.94 23.05
N ASP A 196 35.45 23.78 24.08
CA ASP A 196 36.12 23.38 25.32
C ASP A 196 35.39 22.21 26.02
N PHE A 197 34.09 22.09 25.77
CA PHE A 197 33.26 21.01 26.32
C PHE A 197 33.22 19.74 25.45
N ILE A 198 33.71 19.79 24.21
CA ILE A 198 33.72 18.64 23.31
C ILE A 198 34.96 17.77 23.62
N PRO A 199 34.79 16.48 23.95
CA PRO A 199 35.93 15.59 24.18
C PRO A 199 36.82 15.50 22.93
N PRO A 200 38.16 15.55 23.07
CA PRO A 200 39.08 15.48 21.94
C PRO A 200 39.05 14.12 21.21
N THR A 201 38.45 13.10 21.82
CA THR A 201 38.26 11.77 21.23
C THR A 201 37.17 11.71 20.16
N VAL A 202 36.33 12.76 20.04
CA VAL A 202 35.20 12.78 19.11
C VAL A 202 35.71 12.83 17.68
N LYS A 203 35.32 11.83 16.88
CA LYS A 203 35.64 11.69 15.46
C LYS A 203 34.48 12.06 14.54
N THR A 204 33.25 12.03 15.05
CA THR A 204 32.03 12.33 14.29
C THR A 204 31.20 13.34 15.07
N LEU A 205 30.94 14.49 14.45
CA LEU A 205 30.11 15.55 15.00
C LEU A 205 28.94 15.85 14.05
N GLU A 206 27.73 15.59 14.51
CA GLU A 206 26.48 15.78 13.78
C GLU A 206 25.67 16.94 14.39
N LEU A 207 25.54 18.04 13.63
CA LEU A 207 24.93 19.31 14.03
C LEU A 207 23.81 19.73 13.06
N GLN A 208 23.22 18.78 12.35
CA GLN A 208 22.21 19.06 11.34
C GLN A 208 20.96 19.71 11.95
N THR A 209 20.31 20.61 11.21
CA THR A 209 19.02 21.22 11.61
C THR A 209 19.12 22.02 12.92
N ASN A 210 20.13 22.88 13.04
CA ASN A 210 20.37 23.80 14.16
C ASN A 210 20.23 25.28 13.70
N ARG A 211 20.79 26.23 14.46
CA ARG A 211 20.79 27.68 14.18
C ARG A 211 22.17 28.22 13.75
N ILE A 212 23.09 27.37 13.32
CA ILE A 212 24.48 27.77 13.01
C ILE A 212 24.48 28.60 11.73
N SER A 213 24.98 29.84 11.79
CA SER A 213 25.14 30.71 10.62
C SER A 213 26.60 30.99 10.29
N ASP A 214 27.46 30.95 11.30
CA ASP A 214 28.90 31.11 11.16
C ASP A 214 29.61 29.96 11.87
N ILE A 215 30.65 29.44 11.23
CA ILE A 215 31.46 28.31 11.71
C ILE A 215 32.78 28.84 12.27
N SER A 216 33.18 30.07 11.90
CA SER A 216 34.47 30.64 12.29
C SER A 216 34.67 30.68 13.81
N GLY A 217 33.58 30.90 14.56
CA GLY A 217 33.56 30.93 16.02
C GLY A 217 34.06 29.66 16.72
N PHE A 218 33.95 28.49 16.06
CA PHE A 218 34.34 27.21 16.66
C PHE A 218 35.21 26.32 15.76
N ALA A 219 35.37 26.65 14.47
CA ALA A 219 36.08 25.82 13.50
C ALA A 219 37.51 25.47 13.92
N GLU A 220 38.28 26.46 14.39
CA GLU A 220 39.69 26.29 14.78
C GLU A 220 39.86 25.40 16.01
N ALA A 221 38.85 25.38 16.89
CA ALA A 221 38.89 24.69 18.16
C ALA A 221 38.18 23.32 18.12
N LEU A 222 37.74 22.86 16.94
CA LEU A 222 37.21 21.50 16.76
C LEU A 222 38.30 20.43 17.02
N PRO A 223 37.90 19.21 17.43
CA PRO A 223 38.85 18.12 17.66
C PRO A 223 39.74 17.84 16.43
N PHE A 224 41.05 17.71 16.66
CA PHE A 224 42.03 17.48 15.58
C PHE A 224 41.76 16.19 14.78
N ASP A 225 41.32 15.14 15.46
CA ASP A 225 41.01 13.82 14.87
C ASP A 225 39.58 13.73 14.30
N LEU A 226 38.89 14.85 14.10
CA LEU A 226 37.54 14.87 13.56
C LEU A 226 37.53 14.44 12.07
N LEU A 227 36.76 13.40 11.77
CA LEU A 227 36.67 12.78 10.44
C LEU A 227 35.39 13.14 9.68
N TYR A 228 34.28 13.33 10.41
CA TYR A 228 32.97 13.67 9.86
C TYR A 228 32.38 14.89 10.56
N LEU A 229 31.94 15.87 9.77
CA LEU A 229 31.23 17.06 10.23
C LEU A 229 29.92 17.23 9.46
N GLY A 230 28.81 17.13 10.18
CA GLY A 230 27.46 17.28 9.64
C GLY A 230 26.84 18.63 9.97
N LEU A 231 26.70 19.52 8.98
CA LEU A 231 26.19 20.88 9.14
C LEU A 231 24.94 21.16 8.29
N SER A 232 24.28 20.12 7.77
CA SER A 232 23.13 20.34 6.88
C SER A 232 21.94 21.03 7.53
N ARG A 233 21.14 21.73 6.72
CA ARG A 233 19.91 22.44 7.13
C ARG A 233 20.14 23.48 8.26
N ASN A 234 21.30 24.13 8.28
CA ASN A 234 21.62 25.26 9.13
C ASN A 234 21.39 26.59 8.35
N PHE A 235 22.03 27.69 8.78
CA PHE A 235 21.91 29.03 8.18
C PHE A 235 23.25 29.53 7.60
N ILE A 236 24.14 28.61 7.22
CA ILE A 236 25.50 28.92 6.70
C ILE A 236 25.38 29.57 5.32
N SER A 237 25.99 30.74 5.11
CA SER A 237 25.99 31.45 3.81
C SER A 237 27.39 31.44 3.16
N SER A 238 27.49 31.93 1.92
CA SER A 238 28.77 32.14 1.23
C SER A 238 29.72 33.06 2.02
N ASP A 239 29.19 33.98 2.82
CA ASP A 239 29.98 34.97 3.58
C ASP A 239 30.73 34.30 4.74
N SER A 240 30.20 33.19 5.24
CA SER A 240 30.84 32.36 6.27
C SER A 240 31.88 31.37 5.71
N ALA A 241 32.17 31.42 4.40
CA ALA A 241 33.11 30.50 3.75
C ALA A 241 34.54 30.61 4.30
N ASP A 242 34.93 31.76 4.84
CA ASP A 242 36.25 31.93 5.47
C ASP A 242 36.42 31.02 6.69
N GLY A 243 35.36 30.77 7.46
CA GLY A 243 35.38 29.83 8.59
C GLY A 243 35.65 28.39 8.16
N LEU A 244 35.30 28.00 6.93
CA LEU A 244 35.59 26.66 6.40
C LEU A 244 37.09 26.42 6.20
N LYS A 245 37.89 27.48 6.04
CA LYS A 245 39.36 27.39 5.93
C LYS A 245 40.01 26.92 7.23
N LEU A 246 39.33 27.12 8.36
CA LEU A 246 39.81 26.82 9.71
C LEU A 246 39.42 25.41 10.18
N LEU A 247 38.73 24.62 9.34
CA LEU A 247 38.34 23.26 9.67
C LEU A 247 39.57 22.32 9.81
N PRO A 248 39.48 21.25 10.64
CA PRO A 248 40.57 20.31 10.84
C PRO A 248 41.05 19.62 9.54
N TYR A 249 42.38 19.54 9.34
CA TYR A 249 42.98 18.94 8.14
C TYR A 249 42.68 17.44 7.94
N HIS A 250 42.30 16.73 9.00
CA HIS A 250 41.95 15.30 8.96
C HIS A 250 40.50 15.03 8.53
N LEU A 251 39.70 16.08 8.32
CA LEU A 251 38.30 15.93 7.93
C LEU A 251 38.18 15.21 6.57
N THR A 252 37.41 14.12 6.57
CA THR A 252 37.21 13.24 5.39
C THR A 252 35.85 13.43 4.73
N VAL A 253 34.83 13.79 5.51
CA VAL A 253 33.44 13.97 5.06
C VAL A 253 32.90 15.28 5.62
N LEU A 254 32.38 16.12 4.74
CA LEU A 254 31.75 17.39 5.09
C LEU A 254 30.34 17.48 4.46
N ASP A 255 29.32 17.61 5.31
CA ASP A 255 27.94 17.77 4.86
C ASP A 255 27.46 19.21 5.11
N LEU A 256 27.40 20.00 4.04
CA LEU A 256 26.89 21.38 4.01
C LEU A 256 25.54 21.47 3.29
N SER A 257 24.85 20.35 3.06
CA SER A 257 23.61 20.32 2.28
C SER A 257 22.50 21.19 2.87
N ASN A 258 21.62 21.74 2.03
CA ASN A 258 20.45 22.52 2.45
C ASN A 258 20.74 23.75 3.36
N ASN A 259 21.90 24.40 3.23
CA ASN A 259 22.25 25.69 3.87
C ASN A 259 21.93 26.87 2.95
N ASP A 260 22.43 28.09 3.18
CA ASP A 260 22.16 29.26 2.34
C ASP A 260 23.39 29.67 1.50
N ILE A 261 24.08 28.68 0.91
CA ILE A 261 25.29 28.91 0.09
C ILE A 261 24.90 29.29 -1.34
N TYR A 262 25.12 30.56 -1.71
CA TYR A 262 24.78 31.10 -3.02
C TYR A 262 25.92 31.00 -4.02
N TYR A 263 27.14 31.36 -3.59
CA TYR A 263 28.31 31.45 -4.43
C TYR A 263 29.22 30.26 -4.15
N LEU A 264 29.49 29.49 -5.20
CA LEU A 264 30.24 28.24 -5.08
C LEU A 264 31.75 28.47 -4.88
N GLU A 265 32.32 29.46 -5.55
CA GLU A 265 33.77 29.67 -5.59
C GLU A 265 34.41 29.93 -4.21
N PRO A 266 33.88 30.83 -3.35
CA PRO A 266 34.47 31.07 -2.03
C PRO A 266 34.50 29.81 -1.17
N VAL A 267 33.47 28.98 -1.28
CA VAL A 267 33.35 27.71 -0.57
C VAL A 267 34.33 26.68 -1.11
N LEU A 268 34.47 26.55 -2.43
CA LEU A 268 35.45 25.64 -3.03
C LEU A 268 36.89 26.06 -2.73
N ASP A 269 37.20 27.36 -2.76
CA ASP A 269 38.54 27.86 -2.44
C ASP A 269 38.90 27.67 -0.97
N ALA A 270 37.90 27.74 -0.08
CA ALA A 270 38.08 27.40 1.32
C ALA A 270 38.31 25.91 1.53
N ILE A 271 37.46 25.07 0.95
CA ILE A 271 37.48 23.61 1.12
C ILE A 271 38.66 22.95 0.40
N ALA A 272 39.15 23.52 -0.70
CA ALA A 272 40.31 23.01 -1.43
C ALA A 272 41.59 22.96 -0.59
N LYS A 273 41.63 23.70 0.54
CA LYS A 273 42.72 23.66 1.52
C LYS A 273 42.68 22.42 2.43
N LEU A 274 41.60 21.64 2.42
CA LEU A 274 41.45 20.42 3.21
C LEU A 274 42.02 19.21 2.43
N PRO A 275 43.21 18.68 2.81
CA PRO A 275 43.96 17.75 1.97
C PRO A 275 43.38 16.33 1.90
N ASN A 276 42.54 15.97 2.88
CA ASN A 276 41.98 14.63 3.09
C ASN A 276 40.49 14.52 2.78
N LEU A 277 39.86 15.61 2.31
CA LEU A 277 38.43 15.59 2.04
C LEU A 277 38.11 14.66 0.85
N SER A 278 37.29 13.65 1.13
CA SER A 278 36.95 12.57 0.19
C SER A 278 35.46 12.57 -0.20
N ALA A 279 34.59 13.12 0.66
CA ALA A 279 33.16 13.23 0.40
C ALA A 279 32.63 14.62 0.79
N LEU A 280 31.86 15.24 -0.12
CA LEU A 280 31.26 16.56 0.06
C LEU A 280 29.78 16.49 -0.27
N GLN A 281 28.94 17.08 0.58
CA GLN A 281 27.52 17.30 0.28
C GLN A 281 27.22 18.80 0.26
N LEU A 282 26.71 19.28 -0.87
CA LEU A 282 26.25 20.65 -1.08
C LEU A 282 24.84 20.69 -1.71
N SER A 283 24.24 19.53 -1.99
CA SER A 283 22.88 19.39 -2.52
C SER A 283 21.87 20.23 -1.72
N GLY A 284 20.97 20.90 -2.43
CA GLY A 284 19.92 21.72 -1.82
C GLY A 284 20.33 23.16 -1.50
N ASN A 285 21.62 23.53 -1.63
CA ASN A 285 22.06 24.93 -1.65
C ASN A 285 21.77 25.60 -3.00
N PRO A 286 21.52 26.91 -3.09
CA PRO A 286 21.32 27.61 -4.37
C PRO A 286 22.46 27.39 -5.37
N CYS A 287 23.71 27.34 -4.89
CA CYS A 287 24.88 27.06 -5.72
C CYS A 287 24.86 25.68 -6.41
N SER A 288 24.13 24.70 -5.86
CA SER A 288 24.07 23.33 -6.42
C SER A 288 23.26 23.21 -7.71
N VAL A 289 22.54 24.27 -8.09
CA VAL A 289 21.63 24.27 -9.24
C VAL A 289 22.30 24.86 -10.49
N CYS A 290 23.39 25.61 -10.35
CA CYS A 290 24.06 26.27 -11.48
C CYS A 290 24.68 25.27 -12.47
N ALA A 291 24.79 25.66 -13.74
CA ALA A 291 25.26 24.77 -14.81
C ALA A 291 26.71 24.32 -14.63
N GLY A 292 27.54 25.17 -14.02
CA GLY A 292 28.94 24.88 -13.74
C GLY A 292 29.19 24.08 -12.46
N TYR A 293 28.17 23.80 -11.63
CA TYR A 293 28.33 23.29 -10.25
C TYR A 293 29.25 22.05 -10.15
N ALA A 294 28.86 20.94 -10.78
CA ALA A 294 29.62 19.70 -10.68
C ALA A 294 30.99 19.82 -11.35
N ARG A 295 31.06 20.51 -12.50
CA ARG A 295 32.31 20.70 -13.23
C ARG A 295 33.33 21.52 -12.44
N ALA A 296 32.92 22.64 -11.86
CA ALA A 296 33.78 23.48 -11.03
C ALA A 296 34.25 22.74 -9.78
N THR A 297 33.33 22.02 -9.13
CA THR A 297 33.64 21.23 -7.93
C THR A 297 34.66 20.13 -8.23
N LEU A 298 34.47 19.35 -9.29
CA LEU A 298 35.37 18.24 -9.66
C LEU A 298 36.74 18.73 -10.17
N MET A 299 36.80 19.92 -10.78
CA MET A 299 38.05 20.56 -11.19
C MET A 299 38.87 21.06 -10.00
N LYS A 300 38.21 21.76 -9.06
CA LYS A 300 38.86 22.34 -7.87
C LYS A 300 39.23 21.28 -6.82
N LEU A 301 38.46 20.18 -6.74
CA LEU A 301 38.64 19.10 -5.76
C LEU A 301 38.99 17.76 -6.45
N PRO A 302 40.20 17.60 -7.02
CA PRO A 302 40.58 16.40 -7.76
C PRO A 302 40.73 15.14 -6.90
N ARG A 303 40.72 15.26 -5.57
CA ARG A 303 40.78 14.12 -4.62
C ARG A 303 39.41 13.66 -4.14
N LEU A 304 38.34 14.34 -4.55
CA LEU A 304 36.99 14.01 -4.14
C LEU A 304 36.54 12.68 -4.78
N HIS A 305 36.02 11.78 -3.94
CA HIS A 305 35.49 10.47 -4.33
C HIS A 305 33.95 10.45 -4.37
N TYR A 306 33.31 11.25 -3.51
CA TYR A 306 31.85 11.37 -3.44
C TYR A 306 31.41 12.83 -3.46
N LEU A 307 30.41 13.13 -4.30
CA LEU A 307 29.72 14.43 -4.33
C LEU A 307 28.21 14.17 -4.24
N ASP A 308 27.55 14.76 -3.25
CA ASP A 308 26.09 14.67 -3.04
C ASP A 308 25.57 13.22 -2.96
N CYS A 309 26.22 12.39 -2.13
CA CYS A 309 25.93 10.96 -1.95
C CYS A 309 26.14 10.08 -3.20
N ARG A 310 26.75 10.61 -4.27
CA ARG A 310 27.07 9.86 -5.48
C ARG A 310 28.58 9.71 -5.65
N GLU A 311 29.00 8.50 -6.01
CA GLU A 311 30.39 8.20 -6.38
C GLU A 311 30.75 8.90 -7.68
N ILE A 312 31.91 9.56 -7.68
CA ILE A 312 32.46 10.25 -8.84
C ILE A 312 33.17 9.21 -9.71
N LEU A 313 32.63 8.95 -10.90
CA LEU A 313 33.24 8.05 -11.85
C LEU A 313 34.38 8.76 -12.61
N PRO A 314 35.38 8.03 -13.14
CA PRO A 314 36.42 8.63 -13.97
C PRO A 314 35.88 9.39 -15.19
N THR A 315 34.72 9.00 -15.71
CA THR A 315 34.02 9.67 -16.83
C THR A 315 33.37 11.00 -16.45
N ASP A 316 33.10 11.23 -15.15
CA ASP A 316 32.50 12.48 -14.68
C ASP A 316 33.53 13.61 -14.62
N ARG A 317 34.83 13.27 -14.58
CA ARG A 317 35.91 14.25 -14.54
C ARG A 317 36.22 14.77 -15.95
N PRO A 318 36.25 16.10 -16.16
CA PRO A 318 36.59 16.65 -17.46
C PRO A 318 38.02 16.28 -17.86
N LEU A 319 38.18 15.82 -19.11
CA LEU A 319 39.46 15.37 -19.68
C LEU A 319 40.41 16.54 -20.01
N GLU A 320 39.87 17.74 -20.20
CA GLU A 320 40.61 18.97 -20.52
C GLU A 320 40.25 20.07 -19.54
N HIS A 321 41.24 20.89 -19.17
CA HIS A 321 41.05 22.10 -18.37
C HIS A 321 40.35 23.14 -19.23
N ILE A 322 39.04 23.29 -19.04
CA ILE A 322 38.22 24.27 -19.75
C ILE A 322 37.77 25.28 -18.71
N ASP A 323 38.07 26.55 -18.97
CA ASP A 323 37.66 27.65 -18.11
C ASP A 323 36.14 27.75 -18.12
N ILE A 324 35.56 27.73 -16.92
CA ILE A 324 34.11 27.81 -16.72
C ILE A 324 33.74 29.29 -16.79
N HIS A 325 32.69 29.61 -17.56
CA HIS A 325 32.23 30.98 -17.66
C HIS A 325 31.63 31.42 -16.30
N PRO A 326 31.94 32.61 -15.77
CA PRO A 326 31.41 33.08 -14.48
C PRO A 326 29.88 32.99 -14.38
N ASP A 327 29.17 33.32 -15.46
CA ASP A 327 27.70 33.21 -15.51
C ASP A 327 27.17 31.78 -15.30
N ASP A 328 27.95 30.74 -15.62
CA ASP A 328 27.55 29.34 -15.38
C ASP A 328 27.56 28.98 -13.89
N LEU A 329 28.22 29.80 -13.06
CA LEU A 329 28.30 29.66 -11.60
C LEU A 329 27.41 30.65 -10.85
N LEU A 330 27.00 31.74 -11.51
CA LEU A 330 26.20 32.83 -10.91
C LEU A 330 24.72 32.81 -11.34
N SER A 331 24.35 32.01 -12.35
CA SER A 331 22.99 31.97 -12.87
C SER A 331 22.44 30.54 -13.00
N ALA A 332 21.11 30.44 -13.06
CA ALA A 332 20.41 29.17 -13.24
C ALA A 332 19.28 29.29 -14.28
N ASN A 333 19.11 28.26 -15.11
CA ASN A 333 18.09 28.22 -16.16
C ASN A 333 17.11 27.08 -15.92
N PHE A 334 15.91 27.38 -15.45
CA PHE A 334 14.85 26.41 -15.25
C PHE A 334 13.98 26.27 -16.48
N HIS A 335 13.65 25.03 -16.82
CA HIS A 335 12.72 24.74 -17.89
C HIS A 335 11.56 23.94 -17.30
N PHE A 336 10.35 24.41 -17.51
CA PHE A 336 9.12 23.77 -17.08
C PHE A 336 8.39 23.28 -18.31
N THR A 337 8.13 21.98 -18.35
CA THR A 337 7.42 21.36 -19.47
C THR A 337 6.45 20.35 -18.90
N VAL A 338 5.16 20.60 -19.12
CA VAL A 338 4.12 19.63 -18.75
C VAL A 338 3.95 18.69 -19.94
N PHE A 339 4.59 17.52 -19.89
CA PHE A 339 4.52 16.57 -21.01
C PHE A 339 3.17 15.84 -21.09
N ARG A 340 2.56 15.53 -19.94
CA ARG A 340 1.41 14.63 -19.87
C ARG A 340 0.57 14.82 -18.60
N ILE A 341 -0.76 14.79 -18.75
CA ILE A 341 -1.70 14.59 -17.63
C ILE A 341 -2.46 13.28 -17.85
N MET A 342 -2.36 12.36 -16.89
CA MET A 342 -2.90 11.00 -17.00
C MET A 342 -4.42 10.95 -16.84
N SER A 343 -4.98 11.74 -15.94
CA SER A 343 -6.42 11.80 -15.67
C SER A 343 -6.79 13.08 -14.91
N ALA A 344 -8.01 13.59 -15.13
CA ALA A 344 -8.56 14.75 -14.43
C ALA A 344 -10.08 14.56 -14.18
N PRO A 345 -10.63 15.14 -13.10
CA PRO A 345 -12.07 15.06 -12.80
C PRO A 345 -12.92 15.61 -13.95
N GLN A 346 -14.07 14.99 -14.20
CA GLN A 346 -14.96 15.41 -15.27
C GLN A 346 -15.55 16.80 -14.95
N PRO A 347 -15.39 17.80 -15.82
CA PRO A 347 -15.88 19.15 -15.58
C PRO A 347 -17.42 19.21 -15.64
N PRO A 348 -18.04 20.20 -14.98
CA PRO A 348 -19.49 20.38 -15.04
C PRO A 348 -19.97 20.60 -16.48
N LYS A 349 -21.11 20.00 -16.83
CA LYS A 349 -21.67 20.06 -18.20
C LYS A 349 -21.99 21.51 -18.57
N ALA A 350 -21.33 22.02 -19.60
CA ALA A 350 -21.64 23.32 -20.20
C ALA A 350 -23.05 23.33 -20.80
N GLU A 351 -23.81 24.38 -20.57
CA GLU A 351 -25.15 24.56 -21.15
C GLU A 351 -25.06 24.79 -22.67
N LYS A 352 -26.10 24.38 -23.41
CA LYS A 352 -26.16 24.52 -24.87
C LYS A 352 -26.01 26.00 -25.27
N GLY A 353 -24.90 26.34 -25.93
CA GLY A 353 -24.61 27.71 -26.40
C GLY A 353 -23.41 28.38 -25.71
N SER A 354 -22.72 27.71 -24.79
CA SER A 354 -21.49 28.20 -24.15
C SER A 354 -20.22 27.53 -24.72
N ASN A 355 -19.12 28.29 -24.79
CA ASN A 355 -17.80 27.81 -25.19
C ASN A 355 -16.98 27.46 -23.95
N ALA A 356 -16.56 26.22 -23.86
CA ALA A 356 -15.81 25.72 -22.72
C ALA A 356 -14.34 25.48 -23.10
N THR A 357 -13.41 26.08 -22.36
CA THR A 357 -11.96 26.01 -22.57
C THR A 357 -11.27 25.44 -21.33
N PHE A 358 -10.10 24.84 -21.53
CA PHE A 358 -9.28 24.31 -20.44
C PHE A 358 -7.91 24.95 -20.50
N HIS A 359 -7.39 25.30 -19.33
CA HIS A 359 -6.02 25.75 -19.21
C HIS A 359 -5.36 25.20 -17.95
N ILE A 360 -4.07 24.89 -18.06
CA ILE A 360 -3.22 24.65 -16.88
C ILE A 360 -2.68 26.00 -16.44
N GLU A 361 -2.77 26.25 -15.15
CA GLU A 361 -2.10 27.34 -14.48
C GLU A 361 -0.92 26.77 -13.70
N LEU A 362 0.28 27.23 -14.04
CA LEU A 362 1.46 27.02 -13.22
C LEU A 362 1.59 28.21 -12.26
N GLU A 363 1.43 27.93 -10.97
CA GLU A 363 1.62 28.87 -9.88
C GLU A 363 3.00 28.63 -9.25
N ILE A 364 3.85 29.64 -9.36
CA ILE A 364 5.18 29.65 -8.78
C ILE A 364 5.15 30.59 -7.57
N PRO A 365 5.46 30.12 -6.37
CA PRO A 365 5.49 30.96 -5.18
C PRO A 365 6.68 31.92 -5.25
N LEU A 366 6.47 33.07 -5.88
CA LEU A 366 7.43 34.17 -5.98
C LEU A 366 6.94 35.33 -5.12
N LEU A 367 7.75 35.76 -4.15
CA LEU A 367 7.52 37.02 -3.43
C LEU A 367 7.70 38.19 -4.40
N ASP A 368 6.90 39.25 -4.33
CA ASP A 368 6.89 40.31 -5.36
C ASP A 368 8.25 40.97 -5.64
N ALA A 369 9.07 41.18 -4.61
CA ALA A 369 10.43 41.72 -4.78
C ALA A 369 11.39 40.70 -5.45
N VAL A 370 11.25 39.42 -5.11
CA VAL A 370 12.05 38.30 -5.63
C VAL A 370 11.62 37.95 -7.06
N ARG A 371 10.33 38.11 -7.36
CA ARG A 371 9.71 37.84 -8.66
C ARG A 371 10.35 38.65 -9.79
N ARG A 372 10.68 39.92 -9.55
CA ARG A 372 11.33 40.79 -10.55
C ARG A 372 12.78 40.40 -10.84
N ARG A 373 13.38 39.52 -10.03
CA ARG A 373 14.71 38.94 -10.28
C ARG A 373 14.67 37.72 -11.19
N PHE A 374 13.50 37.19 -11.57
CA PHE A 374 13.38 36.06 -12.49
C PHE A 374 12.86 36.51 -13.86
N LEU A 375 13.56 36.11 -14.94
CA LEU A 375 13.10 36.34 -16.30
C LEU A 375 12.36 35.11 -16.83
N MET A 376 11.08 35.28 -17.17
CA MET A 376 10.24 34.19 -17.67
C MET A 376 10.01 34.33 -19.18
N PHE A 377 10.13 33.22 -19.89
CA PHE A 377 9.94 33.14 -21.33
C PHE A 377 9.02 31.99 -21.69
N ARG A 378 8.12 32.19 -22.64
CA ARG A 378 7.33 31.12 -23.28
C ARG A 378 7.81 30.98 -24.71
N GLY A 379 8.49 29.89 -25.02
CA GLY A 379 9.25 29.81 -26.27
C GLY A 379 10.37 30.85 -26.31
N ASN A 380 10.35 31.76 -27.28
CA ASN A 380 11.32 32.86 -27.39
C ASN A 380 10.73 34.23 -27.01
N GLU A 381 9.48 34.28 -26.53
CA GLU A 381 8.80 35.52 -26.15
C GLU A 381 8.93 35.75 -24.64
N SER A 382 9.29 36.98 -24.24
CA SER A 382 9.35 37.39 -22.84
C SER A 382 7.92 37.47 -22.29
N LEU A 383 7.64 36.71 -21.23
CA LEU A 383 6.35 36.78 -20.53
C LEU A 383 6.23 38.02 -19.64
N ILE A 384 7.32 38.79 -19.49
CA ILE A 384 7.34 40.02 -18.70
C ILE A 384 6.62 41.18 -19.41
N GLU A 385 6.45 41.14 -20.74
CA GLU A 385 5.71 42.16 -21.51
C GLU A 385 4.17 42.00 -21.45
N MET A 386 3.65 40.97 -20.78
CA MET A 386 2.19 40.74 -20.64
C MET A 386 1.59 41.24 -19.32
N LEU A 387 2.33 42.04 -18.55
CA LEU A 387 1.76 42.81 -17.44
C LEU A 387 1.37 44.19 -17.98
N PRO A 388 0.18 44.72 -17.65
CA PRO A 388 -0.07 46.14 -17.93
C PRO A 388 1.08 46.93 -17.28
N PRO A 389 1.54 48.04 -17.89
CA PRO A 389 2.35 49.00 -17.15
C PRO A 389 1.61 49.31 -15.84
N PRO A 390 2.32 49.60 -14.73
CA PRO A 390 1.66 49.93 -13.47
C PRO A 390 0.54 50.92 -13.79
N GLU A 391 -0.70 50.60 -13.42
CA GLU A 391 -1.79 51.54 -13.57
C GLU A 391 -1.36 52.79 -12.80
N ASP A 392 -1.01 53.83 -13.54
CA ASP A 392 -0.92 55.17 -13.03
C ASP A 392 -2.26 55.43 -12.34
N GLU A 393 -2.26 55.56 -11.02
CA GLU A 393 -3.34 56.24 -10.33
C GLU A 393 -3.39 57.65 -10.93
N GLU A 394 -4.29 57.86 -11.90
CA GLU A 394 -4.71 59.20 -12.27
C GLU A 394 -5.34 59.82 -11.02
N TYR A 395 -4.51 60.63 -10.36
CA TYR A 395 -4.90 61.65 -9.41
C TYR A 395 -6.23 62.30 -9.81
N PRO A 396 -7.13 62.60 -8.86
CA PRO A 396 -8.30 63.39 -9.17
C PRO A 396 -7.85 64.79 -9.63
N ILE A 397 -8.08 65.10 -10.90
CA ILE A 397 -7.98 66.47 -11.42
C ILE A 397 -9.14 67.25 -10.82
N THR A 398 -8.90 67.89 -9.67
CA THR A 398 -9.64 69.08 -9.27
C THR A 398 -8.93 70.29 -9.84
N ASN A 399 -9.62 70.97 -10.77
CA ASN A 399 -9.29 72.34 -11.15
C ASN A 399 -9.34 73.23 -9.90
N HIS A 400 -8.20 73.76 -9.47
CA HIS A 400 -7.87 75.19 -9.49
C HIS A 400 -6.64 75.49 -8.62
N GLY A 401 -5.66 76.19 -9.21
CA GLY A 401 -4.99 77.30 -8.49
C GLY A 401 -3.49 77.17 -8.19
N THR A 402 -2.69 77.68 -9.13
CA THR A 402 -1.58 78.65 -8.92
C THR A 402 -0.27 78.27 -8.18
N GLN A 403 0.83 78.54 -8.90
CA GLN A 403 2.19 78.97 -8.46
C GLN A 403 3.10 77.89 -7.83
N SER A 404 4.42 77.82 -8.02
CA SER A 404 5.50 78.49 -8.78
C SER A 404 6.79 77.66 -8.47
N VAL A 405 7.56 77.13 -9.44
CA VAL A 405 8.88 77.62 -9.95
C VAL A 405 9.97 77.77 -8.83
N PRO A 406 11.29 77.55 -9.04
CA PRO A 406 12.11 76.48 -9.66
C PRO A 406 13.44 76.24 -8.86
N GLY A 407 14.47 75.61 -9.45
CA GLY A 407 15.83 76.18 -9.35
C GLY A 407 16.95 75.35 -8.70
N MET A 408 17.51 74.47 -9.51
CA MET A 408 18.80 73.77 -9.40
C MET A 408 20.01 74.74 -9.53
N SER A 409 21.13 74.51 -8.80
CA SER A 409 22.47 74.30 -9.39
C SER A 409 23.66 74.26 -8.40
N LYS A 410 24.44 73.16 -8.51
CA LYS A 410 25.92 72.97 -8.44
C LYS A 410 26.64 73.44 -7.14
N ILE A 411 27.68 72.81 -6.59
CA ILE A 411 28.95 72.23 -7.10
C ILE A 411 29.54 71.35 -5.94
N PHE A 412 30.12 70.14 -6.07
CA PHE A 412 31.54 69.77 -6.31
C PHE A 412 31.64 68.22 -6.08
N THR A 413 31.96 67.37 -7.06
CA THR A 413 33.27 66.72 -7.36
C THR A 413 33.92 65.81 -6.29
N ARG A 414 34.09 64.54 -6.71
CA ARG A 414 35.08 63.47 -6.35
C ARG A 414 34.79 62.47 -5.20
N LEU A 415 34.53 61.22 -5.67
CA LEU A 415 35.03 59.89 -5.21
C LEU A 415 34.49 59.41 -3.84
N ASP A 416 33.74 58.31 -3.70
CA ASP A 416 33.82 56.99 -4.33
C ASP A 416 32.44 56.45 -4.79
N GLU A 417 32.39 55.90 -6.01
CA GLU A 417 31.19 55.36 -6.65
C GLU A 417 31.10 53.83 -6.45
N GLU A 418 30.36 53.38 -5.44
CA GLU A 418 29.54 52.16 -5.56
C GLU A 418 28.13 52.63 -5.92
N SER A 419 27.75 52.45 -7.19
CA SER A 419 26.46 52.87 -7.72
C SER A 419 25.34 52.04 -7.12
N SER A 420 24.80 52.52 -6.00
CA SER A 420 23.46 52.21 -5.51
C SER A 420 22.43 52.76 -6.49
N SER A 421 22.17 52.03 -7.57
CA SER A 421 20.95 52.18 -8.36
C SER A 421 20.01 51.00 -8.07
N GLU A 422 19.81 50.66 -6.80
CA GLU A 422 18.57 50.00 -6.42
C GLU A 422 17.51 51.10 -6.34
N SER A 423 16.62 51.16 -7.33
CA SER A 423 15.49 52.06 -7.33
C SER A 423 14.70 51.92 -6.02
N ASP A 424 14.55 53.01 -5.27
CA ASP A 424 13.86 53.13 -3.98
C ASP A 424 12.32 52.92 -4.05
N VAL A 425 11.86 52.23 -5.09
CA VAL A 425 10.47 51.81 -5.34
C VAL A 425 10.17 50.49 -4.60
N PHE A 426 11.19 49.74 -4.19
CA PHE A 426 11.05 48.41 -3.58
C PHE A 426 10.98 48.41 -2.04
N SER A 427 11.49 49.47 -1.40
CA SER A 427 11.59 49.60 0.06
C SER A 427 10.27 49.96 0.74
N ASN A 428 9.32 50.55 0.00
CA ASN A 428 8.04 51.05 0.52
C ASN A 428 6.81 50.21 0.16
N LEU A 429 6.99 48.98 -0.36
CA LEU A 429 5.86 48.10 -0.69
C LEU A 429 5.36 47.36 0.55
N VAL A 430 4.17 47.73 1.02
CA VAL A 430 3.45 47.04 2.09
C VAL A 430 3.13 45.60 1.66
N MET A 431 3.46 44.61 2.49
CA MET A 431 3.07 43.21 2.28
C MET A 431 1.55 43.13 2.08
N LYS A 432 1.10 42.93 0.84
CA LYS A 432 -0.28 42.60 0.55
C LYS A 432 -0.55 41.12 0.79
N ASN A 433 -1.78 40.83 1.17
CA ASN A 433 -2.27 39.56 1.71
C ASN A 433 -1.88 38.37 0.79
N PRO A 434 -1.17 37.32 1.29
CA PRO A 434 -0.72 36.18 0.48
C PRO A 434 -1.84 35.28 -0.07
N ARG A 435 -3.10 35.71 0.09
CA ARG A 435 -4.31 35.00 -0.39
C ARG A 435 -4.86 35.54 -1.72
N GLU A 436 -4.33 36.66 -2.23
CA GLU A 436 -4.67 37.12 -3.58
C GLU A 436 -3.69 36.54 -4.60
N ILE A 437 -4.18 35.57 -5.39
CA ILE A 437 -3.43 34.87 -6.43
C ILE A 437 -3.30 35.82 -7.62
N HIS A 438 -2.17 36.52 -7.71
CA HIS A 438 -2.03 37.50 -8.78
C HIS A 438 -1.45 36.94 -10.08
N ASN A 439 -0.72 35.82 -10.11
CA ASN A 439 -0.01 35.42 -11.33
C ASN A 439 0.11 33.92 -11.57
N TYR A 440 -0.44 33.51 -12.71
CA TYR A 440 -0.35 32.19 -13.30
C TYR A 440 -0.02 32.34 -14.79
N THR A 441 0.70 31.40 -15.40
CA THR A 441 0.75 31.29 -16.86
C THR A 441 -0.29 30.29 -17.32
N THR A 442 -1.24 30.72 -18.16
CA THR A 442 -2.29 29.87 -18.73
C THR A 442 -1.84 29.18 -20.02
N PHE A 443 -1.95 27.86 -20.03
CA PHE A 443 -1.73 27.04 -21.22
C PHE A 443 -3.06 26.66 -21.84
N GLU A 444 -3.53 27.37 -22.89
CA GLU A 444 -4.80 27.06 -23.55
C GLU A 444 -4.71 25.81 -24.43
N SER A 445 -5.68 24.90 -24.30
CA SER A 445 -5.88 23.77 -25.21
C SER A 445 -7.26 23.82 -25.84
N ASN A 446 -7.31 23.88 -27.17
CA ASN A 446 -8.55 23.87 -27.94
C ASN A 446 -9.07 22.44 -28.10
N LYS A 447 -9.99 22.04 -27.21
CA LYS A 447 -10.77 20.78 -27.16
C LYS A 447 -10.01 19.56 -26.60
N VAL A 448 -10.44 19.11 -25.42
CA VAL A 448 -9.88 17.94 -24.72
C VAL A 448 -10.92 16.81 -24.59
N PRO A 449 -10.65 15.59 -25.09
CA PRO A 449 -11.55 14.45 -24.94
C PRO A 449 -11.43 13.84 -23.52
N TRP A 450 -12.49 13.98 -22.73
CA TRP A 450 -12.60 13.42 -21.38
C TRP A 450 -12.70 11.89 -21.42
N SER A 451 -11.57 11.22 -21.14
CA SER A 451 -11.36 9.76 -20.94
C SER A 451 -10.04 9.23 -21.54
N LYS A 452 -9.15 10.09 -22.08
CA LYS A 452 -7.84 9.69 -22.63
C LYS A 452 -6.69 10.54 -22.09
N LEU A 453 -5.50 9.93 -22.13
CA LEU A 453 -4.18 10.53 -21.91
C LEU A 453 -4.06 11.91 -22.57
N MET A 454 -3.89 12.98 -21.78
CA MET A 454 -3.75 14.34 -22.29
C MET A 454 -2.27 14.64 -22.54
N ASN A 455 -1.88 14.71 -23.82
CA ASN A 455 -0.55 15.19 -24.22
C ASN A 455 -0.66 16.69 -24.54
N PHE A 456 0.16 17.51 -23.92
CA PHE A 456 0.24 18.94 -24.22
C PHE A 456 1.27 19.14 -25.33
N GLN A 457 0.92 19.91 -26.37
CA GLN A 457 1.90 20.37 -27.36
C GLN A 457 2.74 21.47 -26.69
N GLU A 458 3.98 21.12 -26.35
CA GLU A 458 5.06 21.95 -25.80
C GLU A 458 4.72 23.42 -25.52
N PRO A 459 4.30 23.75 -24.30
CA PRO A 459 4.70 25.02 -23.73
C PRO A 459 5.87 24.76 -22.78
N VAL A 460 7.08 25.04 -23.26
CA VAL A 460 8.25 25.14 -22.40
C VAL A 460 8.25 26.55 -21.80
N LEU A 461 8.00 26.64 -20.50
CA LEU A 461 8.27 27.86 -19.75
C LEU A 461 9.75 27.83 -19.34
N LYS A 462 10.54 28.78 -19.84
CA LYS A 462 11.93 28.96 -19.41
C LYS A 462 11.97 30.06 -18.36
N ILE A 463 12.55 29.79 -17.20
CA ILE A 463 12.78 30.75 -16.14
C ILE A 463 14.29 30.89 -15.99
N PHE A 464 14.79 32.07 -16.29
CA PHE A 464 16.17 32.42 -16.07
C PHE A 464 16.31 33.18 -14.74
N CYS A 465 17.23 32.72 -13.91
CA CYS A 465 17.60 33.32 -12.66
C CYS A 465 19.03 33.88 -12.79
N PRO A 466 19.19 35.20 -12.97
CA PRO A 466 20.48 35.87 -13.01
C PRO A 466 21.16 35.99 -11.64
N ASP A 467 20.43 35.76 -10.54
CA ASP A 467 20.94 35.92 -9.16
C ASP A 467 20.47 34.76 -8.27
N LEU A 468 21.41 33.88 -7.87
CA LEU A 468 21.12 32.70 -7.05
C LEU A 468 20.58 33.05 -5.65
N VAL A 469 20.73 34.29 -5.16
CA VAL A 469 20.12 34.73 -3.90
C VAL A 469 18.59 34.59 -3.92
N ALA A 470 18.00 34.82 -5.09
CA ALA A 470 16.56 34.71 -5.31
C ALA A 470 16.04 33.25 -5.25
N LEU A 471 16.90 32.23 -5.41
CA LEU A 471 16.49 30.82 -5.47
C LEU A 471 16.13 30.22 -4.12
N ARG A 472 16.66 30.77 -3.02
CA ARG A 472 16.59 30.16 -1.68
C ARG A 472 15.16 29.84 -1.25
N ASP A 473 14.25 30.79 -1.42
CA ASP A 473 12.87 30.68 -0.90
C ASP A 473 11.88 30.17 -1.98
N THR A 474 12.23 30.28 -3.27
CA THR A 474 11.33 29.97 -4.40
C THR A 474 11.35 28.52 -4.86
N PHE A 475 12.51 27.85 -4.91
CA PHE A 475 12.60 26.48 -5.45
C PHE A 475 12.87 25.41 -4.39
N ARG A 476 13.03 25.83 -3.13
CA ARG A 476 12.82 24.99 -1.94
C ARG A 476 11.34 24.87 -1.55
N THR A 477 10.46 25.56 -2.28
CA THR A 477 9.03 25.55 -2.01
C THR A 477 8.28 24.78 -3.10
N ILE A 478 7.04 24.49 -2.75
CA ILE A 478 6.16 23.62 -3.48
C ILE A 478 5.60 24.40 -4.66
N ILE A 479 5.88 23.93 -5.87
CA ILE A 479 5.26 24.47 -7.08
C ILE A 479 3.84 23.92 -7.18
N THR A 480 2.87 24.78 -7.52
CA THR A 480 1.47 24.37 -7.63
C THR A 480 1.01 24.41 -9.08
N LEU A 481 0.57 23.29 -9.60
CA LEU A 481 -0.08 23.17 -10.90
C LEU A 481 -1.58 23.06 -10.67
N ARG A 482 -2.34 24.01 -11.21
CA ARG A 482 -3.80 24.01 -11.15
C ARG A 482 -4.37 23.71 -12.53
N LEU A 483 -5.25 22.72 -12.60
CA LEU A 483 -6.01 22.45 -13.81
C LEU A 483 -7.32 23.23 -13.74
N ILE A 484 -7.54 24.19 -14.63
CA ILE A 484 -8.73 25.06 -14.60
C ILE A 484 -9.60 24.84 -15.83
N TYR A 485 -10.90 24.83 -15.57
CA TYR A 485 -11.97 24.81 -16.54
C TYR A 485 -12.65 26.17 -16.60
N SER A 486 -12.73 26.77 -17.78
CA SER A 486 -13.43 28.04 -18.03
C SER A 486 -14.60 27.83 -18.99
N VAL A 487 -15.75 28.42 -18.68
CA VAL A 487 -16.94 28.43 -19.54
C VAL A 487 -17.32 29.86 -19.86
N THR A 488 -17.33 30.22 -21.14
CA THR A 488 -17.77 31.53 -21.64
C THR A 488 -19.15 31.39 -22.27
N TYR A 489 -20.12 32.20 -21.82
CA TYR A 489 -21.48 32.20 -22.38
C TYR A 489 -21.56 33.15 -23.58
N ALA A 490 -22.01 32.66 -24.74
CA ALA A 490 -22.22 33.51 -25.91
C ALA A 490 -23.49 34.37 -25.74
N ALA A 491 -23.43 35.65 -26.14
CA ALA A 491 -24.60 36.52 -26.15
C ALA A 491 -25.63 36.03 -27.21
N PRO A 492 -26.94 36.02 -26.91
CA PRO A 492 -27.95 35.52 -27.84
C PRO A 492 -28.08 36.44 -29.09
N LYS A 493 -27.99 35.84 -30.29
CA LYS A 493 -28.27 36.52 -31.56
C LYS A 493 -29.79 36.66 -31.74
N SER A 494 -30.29 37.89 -31.89
CA SER A 494 -31.72 38.19 -32.06
C SER A 494 -32.20 37.95 -33.50
N THR A 495 -33.11 37.00 -33.74
CA THR A 495 -34.00 37.05 -34.93
C THR A 495 -35.34 36.32 -34.72
N LYS A 496 -36.40 37.12 -34.91
CA LYS A 496 -37.82 36.88 -35.19
C LYS A 496 -38.73 36.19 -34.16
N ALA A 497 -39.81 36.91 -33.89
CA ALA A 497 -40.89 36.65 -32.95
C ALA A 497 -41.82 35.54 -33.44
N ASP A 498 -42.09 34.56 -32.57
CA ASP A 498 -43.46 34.12 -32.30
C ASP A 498 -43.57 33.34 -30.97
N LYS A 499 -44.76 33.46 -30.38
CA LYS A 499 -45.19 33.09 -29.01
C LYS A 499 -44.83 31.66 -28.58
N VAL A 500 -44.34 31.47 -27.34
CA VAL A 500 -44.88 30.55 -26.30
C VAL A 500 -44.29 30.93 -24.92
N LYS A 501 -45.16 30.83 -23.89
CA LYS A 501 -44.94 31.08 -22.45
C LYS A 501 -43.86 30.20 -21.82
N SER A 502 -43.00 30.78 -20.99
CA SER A 502 -42.91 30.56 -19.53
C SER A 502 -41.58 31.06 -18.98
N SER A 503 -41.63 31.57 -17.75
CA SER A 503 -40.57 32.20 -16.99
C SER A 503 -39.37 31.29 -16.69
N GLN A 504 -38.19 31.62 -17.24
CA GLN A 504 -36.90 31.34 -16.61
C GLN A 504 -35.97 32.55 -16.80
N THR A 505 -35.38 32.98 -15.69
CA THR A 505 -34.45 34.09 -15.52
C THR A 505 -33.23 33.97 -16.45
N MET A 506 -33.02 34.96 -17.34
CA MET A 506 -31.83 35.06 -18.20
C MET A 506 -30.61 35.53 -17.37
N ARG A 507 -29.51 34.77 -17.39
CA ARG A 507 -28.19 35.18 -16.86
C ARG A 507 -27.44 36.05 -17.88
N THR A 508 -26.74 37.08 -17.39
CA THR A 508 -25.85 37.96 -18.16
C THR A 508 -24.59 37.22 -18.66
N PRO A 509 -23.97 37.66 -19.79
CA PRO A 509 -22.75 37.05 -20.30
C PRO A 509 -21.58 37.23 -19.31
N GLY A 510 -20.86 36.16 -19.01
CA GLY A 510 -19.71 36.14 -18.10
C GLY A 510 -18.88 34.86 -18.28
N GLU A 511 -17.66 34.84 -17.75
CA GLU A 511 -16.79 33.67 -17.73
C GLU A 511 -16.88 32.98 -16.35
N MET A 512 -17.19 31.69 -16.33
CA MET A 512 -17.19 30.88 -15.12
C MET A 512 -15.93 30.01 -15.10
N ARG A 513 -15.03 30.22 -14.11
CA ARG A 513 -13.80 29.43 -13.92
C ARG A 513 -13.93 28.48 -12.73
N ALA A 514 -13.49 27.23 -12.88
CA ALA A 514 -13.49 26.21 -11.84
C ALA A 514 -12.15 25.46 -11.83
N THR A 515 -11.50 25.35 -10.66
CA THR A 515 -10.30 24.52 -10.49
C THR A 515 -10.72 23.05 -10.34
N LEU A 516 -10.27 22.21 -11.25
CA LEU A 516 -10.59 20.78 -11.28
C LEU A 516 -9.63 19.94 -10.43
N ALA A 517 -8.35 20.32 -10.37
CA ALA A 517 -7.32 19.63 -9.60
C ALA A 517 -6.15 20.56 -9.26
N THR A 518 -5.54 20.35 -8.10
CA THR A 518 -4.36 21.08 -7.63
C THR A 518 -3.25 20.09 -7.30
N ILE A 519 -2.14 20.16 -8.04
CA ILE A 519 -0.99 19.28 -7.90
C ILE A 519 0.16 20.09 -7.34
N LYS A 520 0.80 19.56 -6.30
CA LYS A 520 1.92 20.19 -5.60
C LYS A 520 3.18 19.37 -5.86
N CYS A 521 4.23 20.02 -6.34
CA CYS A 521 5.48 19.39 -6.72
C CYS A 521 6.67 19.98 -5.93
N SER A 522 7.60 19.14 -5.52
CA SER A 522 8.89 19.52 -4.91
C SER A 522 10.06 19.16 -5.84
N LEU A 523 11.18 19.87 -5.72
CA LEU A 523 12.38 19.66 -6.56
C LEU A 523 13.20 18.47 -6.03
N ARG A 524 13.76 17.64 -6.92
CA ARG A 524 14.65 16.54 -6.52
C ARG A 524 15.89 17.06 -5.83
N THR A 525 16.47 16.23 -4.97
CA THR A 525 17.90 16.27 -4.71
C THR A 525 18.66 16.26 -6.05
N PRO A 526 19.50 17.27 -6.33
CA PRO A 526 20.20 17.38 -7.61
C PRO A 526 21.04 16.13 -7.91
N ASP A 527 20.75 15.45 -9.01
CA ASP A 527 21.63 14.41 -9.58
C ASP A 527 22.43 14.99 -10.74
N TRP A 528 23.62 15.49 -10.43
CA TRP A 528 24.48 16.17 -11.38
C TRP A 528 25.05 15.27 -12.51
N SER A 529 24.78 13.94 -12.56
CA SER A 529 25.03 13.15 -13.79
C SER A 529 24.00 13.39 -14.86
N GLN A 530 22.78 13.72 -14.45
CA GLN A 530 21.69 13.83 -15.39
C GLN A 530 21.79 15.18 -16.07
N PRO A 531 21.61 15.23 -17.40
CA PRO A 531 21.54 16.50 -18.12
C PRO A 531 20.34 17.33 -17.67
N SER A 532 19.43 16.72 -16.89
CA SER A 532 18.28 17.40 -16.34
C SER A 532 17.84 16.96 -14.94
N GLN A 533 17.39 17.91 -14.12
CA GLN A 533 16.72 17.68 -12.84
C GLN A 533 15.20 17.63 -13.03
N HIS A 534 14.51 16.91 -12.14
CA HIS A 534 13.07 16.67 -12.24
C HIS A 534 12.33 17.06 -10.96
N PHE A 535 11.17 17.72 -11.05
CA PHE A 535 10.28 17.95 -9.89
C PHE A 535 9.32 16.78 -9.74
N HIS A 536 9.21 16.17 -8.55
CA HIS A 536 8.24 15.11 -8.28
C HIS A 536 6.99 15.65 -7.63
N TRP A 537 5.88 14.95 -7.87
CA TRP A 537 4.74 15.07 -6.98
C TRP A 537 5.17 14.60 -5.59
N ASP A 538 4.72 15.28 -4.54
CA ASP A 538 4.88 14.80 -3.17
C ASP A 538 3.50 14.61 -2.55
N GLU A 539 3.18 13.35 -2.28
CA GLU A 539 1.89 12.92 -1.73
C GLU A 539 1.63 13.49 -0.33
N ASN A 540 2.70 13.88 0.39
CA ASN A 540 2.63 14.41 1.74
C ASN A 540 2.19 15.89 1.78
N LEU A 541 2.13 16.59 0.63
CA LEU A 541 1.85 18.03 0.56
C LEU A 541 0.37 18.40 0.40
N GLY A 542 -0.52 17.42 0.55
CA GLY A 542 -1.97 17.63 0.42
C GLY A 542 -2.42 17.75 -1.03
N THR A 543 -1.90 16.89 -1.91
CA THR A 543 -2.31 16.74 -3.32
C THR A 543 -3.61 15.93 -3.49
N GLN A 544 -4.37 15.72 -2.42
CA GLN A 544 -5.51 14.79 -2.37
C GLN A 544 -6.66 15.15 -3.34
N ASP A 545 -6.74 16.41 -3.79
CA ASP A 545 -7.70 16.87 -4.78
C ASP A 545 -7.30 16.50 -6.23
N ALA A 546 -6.04 16.13 -6.46
CA ALA A 546 -5.54 15.62 -7.73
C ALA A 546 -5.59 14.08 -7.76
N ILE A 547 -6.62 13.53 -8.38
CA ILE A 547 -6.78 12.08 -8.52
C ILE A 547 -5.79 11.56 -9.58
N HIS A 548 -4.78 10.77 -9.17
CA HIS A 548 -3.83 10.11 -10.08
C HIS A 548 -3.96 8.58 -10.08
N TRP A 549 -3.80 8.01 -11.28
CA TRP A 549 -3.92 6.58 -11.60
C TRP A 549 -2.66 6.16 -12.38
N GLY A 550 -1.71 5.49 -11.73
CA GLY A 550 -0.55 4.83 -12.35
C GLY A 550 0.81 5.23 -11.76
N ASP A 551 1.79 4.31 -11.79
CA ASP A 551 3.22 4.52 -11.44
C ASP A 551 3.97 5.38 -12.49
N GLY A 552 3.27 6.30 -13.15
CA GLY A 552 3.79 7.12 -14.23
C GLY A 552 3.98 8.55 -13.77
N ASP A 553 5.23 8.94 -13.60
CA ASP A 553 5.72 10.29 -13.33
C ASP A 553 4.87 11.38 -14.03
N LEU A 554 4.06 12.11 -13.26
CA LEU A 554 3.46 13.41 -13.61
C LEU A 554 4.53 14.51 -13.42
N SER A 555 5.78 14.09 -13.30
CA SER A 555 6.92 14.68 -12.61
C SER A 555 8.13 14.86 -13.52
N VAL A 556 8.00 14.62 -14.82
CA VAL A 556 9.07 15.02 -15.74
C VAL A 556 8.95 16.52 -16.02
N LEU A 557 8.99 17.37 -14.99
CA LEU A 557 9.32 18.78 -15.16
C LEU A 557 10.84 18.86 -15.33
N GLN A 558 11.29 18.92 -16.57
CA GLN A 558 12.71 18.77 -16.92
C GLN A 558 13.46 20.11 -16.81
N TYR A 559 14.20 20.34 -15.73
CA TYR A 559 15.27 21.35 -15.67
C TYR A 559 16.42 20.85 -16.56
N SER A 560 16.65 21.38 -17.76
CA SER A 560 17.84 21.01 -18.54
C SER A 560 18.96 22.04 -18.39
N GLN A 561 20.17 21.59 -18.06
CA GLN A 561 21.39 22.41 -18.15
C GLN A 561 21.87 22.37 -19.61
N LEU A 562 21.22 23.13 -20.49
CA LEU A 562 21.73 23.29 -21.85
C LEU A 562 22.92 24.27 -21.83
N PRO A 563 24.09 23.90 -22.36
CA PRO A 563 25.15 24.87 -22.60
C PRO A 563 24.62 25.93 -23.57
N VAL A 564 24.81 27.21 -23.22
CA VAL A 564 24.36 28.35 -24.02
C VAL A 564 24.92 28.22 -25.45
N LYS A 565 24.05 27.93 -26.43
CA LYS A 565 24.42 27.98 -27.85
C LYS A 565 24.47 29.43 -28.32
N VAL A 566 25.64 29.87 -28.75
CA VAL A 566 25.84 31.12 -29.51
C VAL A 566 25.03 31.02 -30.82
N THR A 567 24.05 31.91 -31.00
CA THR A 567 23.08 31.89 -32.11
C THR A 567 23.64 32.54 -33.39
N LYS A 568 23.40 31.92 -34.55
CA LYS A 568 23.37 32.59 -35.87
C LYS A 568 22.31 31.96 -36.81
N GLY A 569 21.32 32.77 -37.18
CA GLY A 569 20.70 32.87 -38.54
C GLY A 569 19.72 31.80 -39.07
N LYS A 570 18.46 32.21 -39.28
CA LYS A 570 17.39 31.67 -40.18
C LYS A 570 17.68 32.05 -41.67
N PRO A 571 17.06 31.49 -42.75
CA PRO A 571 15.59 31.45 -42.99
C PRO A 571 14.95 30.33 -43.90
N GLU A 572 13.61 30.21 -43.74
CA GLU A 572 12.47 29.94 -44.69
C GLU A 572 12.27 28.62 -45.52
N GLY A 573 10.97 28.23 -45.67
CA GLY A 573 10.40 26.92 -46.12
C GLY A 573 10.32 26.64 -47.65
N PRO A 574 9.30 25.97 -48.24
CA PRO A 574 8.07 25.32 -47.72
C PRO A 574 7.73 23.89 -48.31
N GLU A 575 6.55 23.37 -47.93
CA GLU A 575 5.67 22.36 -48.62
C GLU A 575 5.94 20.83 -48.70
N SER A 576 5.06 20.08 -47.98
CA SER A 576 4.10 19.05 -48.48
C SER A 576 4.42 17.53 -48.56
N VAL A 577 3.37 16.75 -48.21
CA VAL A 577 2.92 15.39 -48.70
C VAL A 577 3.07 14.12 -47.80
N TRP A 578 1.91 13.71 -47.24
CA TRP A 578 1.24 12.39 -47.08
C TRP A 578 1.88 11.10 -46.47
N SER A 579 1.30 10.70 -45.30
CA SER A 579 0.67 9.41 -44.84
C SER A 579 1.45 8.05 -44.86
N PRO A 580 0.97 6.89 -44.31
CA PRO A 580 -0.12 6.52 -43.35
C PRO A 580 0.24 5.42 -42.27
N SER A 581 -0.70 5.08 -41.36
CA SER A 581 -1.18 3.71 -40.96
C SER A 581 -1.83 3.70 -39.54
N ALA A 582 -3.16 3.64 -39.37
CA ALA A 582 -4.14 2.53 -39.55
C ALA A 582 -4.36 1.68 -38.27
N GLY A 583 -5.53 1.85 -37.63
CA GLY A 583 -6.10 0.91 -36.67
C GLY A 583 -6.98 -0.13 -37.37
N SER A 584 -7.03 -1.35 -36.84
CA SER A 584 -7.76 -2.47 -37.45
C SER A 584 -9.27 -2.38 -37.25
N VAL A 585 -10.00 -2.52 -38.36
CA VAL A 585 -11.44 -2.70 -38.42
C VAL A 585 -11.71 -4.16 -38.79
N GLU A 586 -12.52 -4.88 -38.01
CA GLU A 586 -13.07 -6.18 -38.43
C GLU A 586 -14.56 -6.04 -38.74
N VAL A 587 -14.96 -6.55 -39.91
CA VAL A 587 -16.34 -6.63 -40.37
C VAL A 587 -16.75 -8.10 -40.38
N SER A 588 -17.76 -8.45 -39.58
CA SER A 588 -18.46 -9.73 -39.70
C SER A 588 -19.96 -9.46 -39.81
N ASN A 589 -20.58 -9.98 -40.87
CA ASN A 589 -22.03 -9.90 -41.14
C ASN A 589 -22.66 -8.50 -41.12
N GLY A 590 -22.01 -7.50 -41.72
CA GLY A 590 -22.68 -6.25 -42.11
C GLY A 590 -23.19 -5.35 -40.99
N ARG A 591 -22.72 -5.52 -39.74
CA ARG A 591 -22.95 -4.55 -38.64
C ARG A 591 -21.63 -3.98 -38.15
N LEU A 592 -21.55 -2.65 -38.13
CA LEU A 592 -20.41 -1.87 -37.64
C LEU A 592 -20.44 -1.88 -36.10
N PHE A 593 -19.46 -2.54 -35.45
CA PHE A 593 -19.28 -2.45 -34.01
C PHE A 593 -18.13 -1.49 -33.69
N VAL A 594 -18.46 -0.35 -33.09
CA VAL A 594 -17.47 0.53 -32.44
C VAL A 594 -17.30 0.02 -31.02
N VAL A 595 -16.15 -0.58 -30.70
CA VAL A 595 -15.84 -1.03 -29.33
C VAL A 595 -15.55 0.21 -28.47
N MET A 596 -16.50 0.57 -27.60
CA MET A 596 -16.36 1.63 -26.60
C MET A 596 -15.42 1.15 -25.47
N ALA A 597 -14.49 2.00 -25.04
CA ALA A 597 -13.61 1.74 -23.89
C ALA A 597 -14.43 1.66 -22.60
N GLY A 598 -14.30 0.55 -21.84
CA GLY A 598 -15.07 0.29 -20.62
C GLY A 598 -14.61 1.09 -19.40
N THR A 599 -15.48 1.16 -18.37
CA THR A 599 -15.20 1.75 -17.05
C THR A 599 -14.05 1.02 -16.32
N PRO A 600 -13.22 1.73 -15.52
CA PRO A 600 -12.09 1.11 -14.81
C PRO A 600 -12.56 0.07 -13.79
N HIS A 601 -11.79 -1.02 -13.66
CA HIS A 601 -12.02 -2.11 -12.73
C HIS A 601 -11.85 -1.63 -11.27
N GLU A 602 -12.69 -2.11 -10.35
CA GLU A 602 -12.56 -1.81 -8.91
C GLU A 602 -11.27 -2.42 -8.35
N ARG A 603 -10.69 -1.80 -7.31
CA ARG A 603 -9.47 -2.26 -6.65
C ARG A 603 -9.59 -2.14 -5.14
N TRP A 604 -8.81 -2.93 -4.41
CA TRP A 604 -8.66 -2.81 -2.95
C TRP A 604 -8.09 -1.45 -2.55
N GLY A 605 -8.55 -0.90 -1.43
CA GLY A 605 -8.03 0.36 -0.87
C GLY A 605 -6.66 0.19 -0.22
N SER A 606 -6.37 -0.99 0.34
CA SER A 606 -5.06 -1.37 0.86
C SER A 606 -4.83 -2.88 0.75
N GLN A 607 -3.58 -3.32 0.94
CA GLN A 607 -3.25 -4.76 0.91
C GLN A 607 -3.73 -5.51 2.16
N ALA A 608 -3.89 -4.80 3.28
CA ALA A 608 -4.49 -5.37 4.49
C ALA A 608 -5.97 -5.70 4.26
N GLU A 609 -6.71 -4.87 3.51
CA GLU A 609 -8.10 -5.16 3.13
C GLU A 609 -8.22 -6.45 2.31
N TYR A 610 -7.33 -6.65 1.33
CA TYR A 610 -7.25 -7.89 0.55
C TYR A 610 -6.96 -9.10 1.46
N LEU A 611 -5.92 -9.01 2.28
CA LEU A 611 -5.50 -10.11 3.16
C LEU A 611 -6.60 -10.48 4.16
N LEU A 612 -7.18 -9.50 4.84
CA LEU A 612 -8.28 -9.71 5.79
C LEU A 612 -9.53 -10.26 5.11
N SER A 613 -9.88 -9.81 3.89
CA SER A 613 -11.02 -10.36 3.15
C SER A 613 -10.80 -11.83 2.79
N CYS A 614 -9.58 -12.21 2.37
CA CYS A 614 -9.25 -13.62 2.13
C CYS A 614 -9.22 -14.45 3.42
N LEU A 615 -8.78 -13.86 4.54
CA LEU A 615 -8.80 -14.53 5.85
C LEU A 615 -10.23 -14.73 6.36
N GLY A 616 -11.11 -13.73 6.25
CA GLY A 616 -12.53 -13.87 6.59
C GLY A 616 -13.27 -14.85 5.68
N TYR A 617 -12.81 -15.02 4.44
CA TYR A 617 -13.30 -16.08 3.56
C TYR A 617 -12.86 -17.48 4.02
N ALA A 618 -11.57 -17.66 4.33
CA ALA A 618 -11.02 -18.96 4.69
C ALA A 618 -11.39 -19.39 6.12
N VAL A 619 -11.38 -18.44 7.07
CA VAL A 619 -11.71 -18.69 8.47
C VAL A 619 -13.21 -18.54 8.66
N GLY A 620 -13.91 -19.67 8.74
CA GLY A 620 -15.35 -19.72 8.95
C GLY A 620 -15.76 -20.63 10.10
N ILE A 621 -17.07 -20.90 10.18
CA ILE A 621 -17.66 -21.76 11.22
C ILE A 621 -17.03 -23.18 11.19
N GLY A 622 -16.61 -23.64 9.99
CA GLY A 622 -15.89 -24.89 9.78
C GLY A 622 -14.64 -25.06 10.64
N ASN A 623 -13.90 -23.98 10.92
CA ASN A 623 -12.70 -24.01 11.73
C ASN A 623 -12.99 -24.32 13.20
N ILE A 624 -14.17 -23.95 13.70
CA ILE A 624 -14.58 -24.17 15.10
C ILE A 624 -15.23 -25.54 15.26
N TRP A 625 -16.15 -25.93 14.38
CA TRP A 625 -16.98 -27.11 14.66
C TRP A 625 -16.58 -28.40 13.93
N ARG A 626 -15.83 -28.30 12.84
CA ARG A 626 -15.55 -29.43 11.94
C ARG A 626 -14.13 -29.90 12.10
N PHE A 627 -13.16 -28.98 12.09
CA PHE A 627 -11.76 -29.35 12.27
C PHE A 627 -11.51 -30.04 13.63
N PRO A 628 -11.97 -29.50 14.77
CA PRO A 628 -11.73 -30.17 16.07
C PRO A 628 -12.38 -31.55 16.11
N TYR A 629 -13.59 -31.68 15.55
CA TYR A 629 -14.28 -32.95 15.40
C TYR A 629 -13.48 -33.97 14.57
N LEU A 630 -12.99 -33.57 13.40
CA LEU A 630 -12.18 -34.44 12.54
C LEU A 630 -10.85 -34.83 13.19
N CYS A 631 -10.21 -33.89 13.89
CA CYS A 631 -8.94 -34.13 14.55
C CYS A 631 -9.07 -35.25 15.59
N TYR A 632 -10.05 -35.19 16.49
CA TYR A 632 -10.21 -36.26 17.47
C TYR A 632 -10.64 -37.58 16.83
N ARG A 633 -11.61 -37.55 15.90
CA ARG A 633 -12.15 -38.77 15.27
C ARG A 633 -11.08 -39.56 14.53
N ASN A 634 -10.10 -38.85 13.96
CA ASN A 634 -9.05 -39.42 13.12
C ASN A 634 -7.69 -39.57 13.84
N GLY A 635 -7.72 -39.70 15.17
CA GLY A 635 -6.55 -40.07 15.97
C GLY A 635 -5.87 -38.92 16.70
N GLY A 636 -6.63 -37.90 17.08
CA GLY A 636 -6.16 -36.75 17.86
C GLY A 636 -4.99 -36.06 17.17
N GLY A 637 -3.88 -35.90 17.89
CA GLY A 637 -2.67 -35.27 17.36
C GLY A 637 -2.07 -35.95 16.13
N ALA A 638 -2.33 -37.25 15.91
CA ALA A 638 -1.83 -37.95 14.73
C ALA A 638 -2.44 -37.40 13.42
N PHE A 639 -3.68 -36.91 13.46
CA PHE A 639 -4.37 -36.31 12.31
C PHE A 639 -3.67 -35.05 11.77
N LEU A 640 -2.88 -34.36 12.59
CA LEU A 640 -2.15 -33.16 12.17
C LEU A 640 -1.10 -33.47 11.08
N ILE A 641 -0.55 -34.69 11.04
CA ILE A 641 0.41 -35.11 10.01
C ILE A 641 -0.21 -35.09 8.61
N PRO A 642 -1.27 -35.87 8.31
CA PRO A 642 -1.90 -35.84 7.00
C PRO A 642 -2.51 -34.46 6.68
N TYR A 643 -2.97 -33.73 7.70
CA TYR A 643 -3.49 -32.37 7.53
C TYR A 643 -2.41 -31.39 7.06
N PHE A 644 -1.27 -31.29 7.76
CA PHE A 644 -0.18 -30.39 7.37
C PHE A 644 0.50 -30.81 6.06
N LEU A 645 0.64 -32.11 5.81
CA LEU A 645 1.19 -32.59 4.55
C LEU A 645 0.29 -32.16 3.39
N THR A 646 -1.03 -32.29 3.55
CA THR A 646 -1.98 -31.86 2.52
C THR A 646 -2.03 -30.34 2.38
N LEU A 647 -1.88 -29.59 3.47
CA LEU A 647 -1.76 -28.12 3.43
C LEU A 647 -0.56 -27.68 2.59
N VAL A 648 0.63 -28.24 2.83
CA VAL A 648 1.88 -27.84 2.17
C VAL A 648 1.94 -28.30 0.73
N ILE A 649 1.51 -29.53 0.45
CA ILE A 649 1.64 -30.14 -0.88
C ILE A 649 0.45 -29.80 -1.79
N CYS A 650 -0.73 -29.53 -1.22
CA CYS A 650 -1.96 -29.32 -1.98
C CYS A 650 -2.58 -27.94 -1.76
N GLY A 651 -2.86 -27.57 -0.51
CA GLY A 651 -3.56 -26.33 -0.17
C GLY A 651 -2.82 -25.06 -0.63
N ILE A 652 -1.61 -24.82 -0.13
CA ILE A 652 -0.81 -23.63 -0.46
C ILE A 652 -0.54 -23.53 -1.98
N PRO A 653 -0.15 -24.61 -2.69
CA PRO A 653 0.05 -24.54 -4.13
C PRO A 653 -1.21 -24.19 -4.93
N LEU A 654 -2.39 -24.68 -4.53
CA LEU A 654 -3.65 -24.33 -5.20
C LEU A 654 -4.03 -22.87 -4.97
N VAL A 655 -3.95 -22.40 -3.72
CA VAL A 655 -4.20 -20.98 -3.38
C VAL A 655 -3.28 -20.06 -4.17
N TYR A 656 -2.00 -20.41 -4.28
CA TYR A 656 -1.04 -19.63 -5.07
C TYR A 656 -1.38 -19.63 -6.57
N LEU A 657 -1.82 -20.77 -7.12
CA LEU A 657 -2.23 -20.85 -8.52
C LEU A 657 -3.45 -19.95 -8.80
N GLU A 658 -4.52 -20.09 -8.03
CA GLU A 658 -5.77 -19.35 -8.24
C GLU A 658 -5.60 -17.84 -8.09
N THR A 659 -4.92 -17.41 -7.02
CA THR A 659 -4.68 -15.99 -6.79
C THR A 659 -3.79 -15.38 -7.88
N THR A 660 -2.84 -16.16 -8.43
CA THR A 660 -2.00 -15.73 -9.55
C THR A 660 -2.80 -15.58 -10.83
N LEU A 661 -3.62 -16.58 -11.17
CA LEU A 661 -4.45 -16.52 -12.38
C LEU A 661 -5.49 -15.40 -12.29
N GLY A 662 -6.12 -15.23 -11.12
CA GLY A 662 -7.10 -14.17 -10.86
C GLY A 662 -6.49 -12.78 -10.96
N GLN A 663 -5.32 -12.55 -10.34
CA GLN A 663 -4.62 -11.27 -10.41
C GLN A 663 -4.11 -10.96 -11.82
N PHE A 664 -3.53 -11.96 -12.51
CA PHE A 664 -2.98 -11.77 -13.85
C PHE A 664 -4.06 -11.43 -14.88
N ALA A 665 -5.17 -12.17 -14.88
CA ALA A 665 -6.28 -11.89 -15.79
C ALA A 665 -7.11 -10.68 -15.36
N SER A 666 -7.06 -10.31 -14.07
CA SER A 666 -7.96 -9.34 -13.42
C SER A 666 -9.43 -9.64 -13.77
N ALA A 667 -9.79 -10.92 -13.63
CA ALA A 667 -11.07 -11.47 -14.06
C ALA A 667 -11.59 -12.49 -13.03
N GLY A 668 -12.91 -12.63 -12.95
CA GLY A 668 -13.59 -13.56 -12.06
C GLY A 668 -13.51 -15.02 -12.51
N CYS A 669 -14.16 -15.88 -11.72
CA CYS A 669 -14.09 -17.34 -11.85
C CYS A 669 -14.58 -17.93 -13.19
N ILE A 670 -15.40 -17.23 -13.98
CA ILE A 670 -15.80 -17.66 -15.33
C ILE A 670 -14.74 -17.26 -16.36
N SER A 671 -14.35 -15.99 -16.34
CA SER A 671 -13.46 -15.40 -17.34
C SER A 671 -12.02 -15.87 -17.23
N ILE A 672 -11.59 -16.39 -16.08
CA ILE A 672 -10.28 -17.03 -15.92
C ILE A 672 -10.09 -18.21 -16.90
N PHE A 673 -11.17 -18.94 -17.22
CA PHE A 673 -11.14 -20.05 -18.18
C PHE A 673 -11.05 -19.57 -19.64
N ASN A 674 -10.99 -18.27 -19.92
CA ASN A 674 -10.59 -17.79 -21.25
C ASN A 674 -9.17 -18.26 -21.63
N ILE A 675 -8.35 -18.69 -20.65
CA ILE A 675 -7.08 -19.39 -20.88
C ILE A 675 -7.27 -20.72 -21.67
N ASN A 676 -8.42 -21.38 -21.49
CA ASN A 676 -8.83 -22.58 -22.22
C ASN A 676 -10.38 -22.60 -22.34
N PRO A 677 -10.94 -22.03 -23.43
CA PRO A 677 -12.37 -21.90 -23.64
C PRO A 677 -13.17 -23.20 -23.51
N LEU A 678 -12.56 -24.36 -23.82
CA LEU A 678 -13.22 -25.66 -23.66
C LEU A 678 -13.64 -25.93 -22.21
N PHE A 679 -12.87 -25.42 -21.24
CA PHE A 679 -13.13 -25.60 -19.81
C PHE A 679 -13.92 -24.46 -19.17
N LYS A 680 -14.41 -23.48 -19.96
CA LYS A 680 -15.21 -22.36 -19.43
C LYS A 680 -16.50 -22.81 -18.72
N GLY A 681 -16.99 -24.01 -19.03
CA GLY A 681 -18.02 -24.73 -18.28
C GLY A 681 -17.75 -24.86 -16.77
N ALA A 682 -16.47 -24.97 -16.37
CA ALA A 682 -16.06 -25.09 -14.97
C ALA A 682 -16.36 -23.83 -14.16
N GLY A 683 -16.15 -22.64 -14.75
CA GLY A 683 -16.53 -21.39 -14.11
C GLY A 683 -18.04 -21.27 -13.85
N TYR A 684 -18.88 -21.71 -14.80
CA TYR A 684 -20.34 -21.77 -14.57
C TYR A 684 -20.71 -22.78 -13.48
N ALA A 685 -20.02 -23.93 -13.43
CA ALA A 685 -20.20 -24.92 -12.37
C ALA A 685 -19.87 -24.33 -10.99
N VAL A 686 -18.81 -23.54 -10.88
CA VAL A 686 -18.42 -22.81 -9.65
C VAL A 686 -19.49 -21.80 -9.23
N VAL A 687 -20.05 -21.04 -10.17
CA VAL A 687 -21.14 -20.08 -9.85
C VAL A 687 -22.38 -20.80 -9.34
N ILE A 688 -22.79 -21.92 -9.96
CA ILE A 688 -23.93 -22.73 -9.50
C ILE A 688 -23.64 -23.34 -8.13
N LEU A 689 -22.42 -23.85 -7.92
CA LEU A 689 -21.96 -24.34 -6.62
C LEU A 689 -22.10 -23.26 -5.55
N ASN A 690 -21.62 -22.03 -5.81
CA ASN A 690 -21.75 -20.91 -4.88
C ASN A 690 -23.20 -20.50 -4.63
N VAL A 691 -24.08 -20.54 -5.65
CA VAL A 691 -25.52 -20.29 -5.46
C VAL A 691 -26.12 -21.29 -4.47
N ILE A 692 -25.84 -22.59 -4.65
CA ILE A 692 -26.36 -23.63 -3.76
C ILE A 692 -25.77 -23.47 -2.35
N ALA A 693 -24.47 -23.17 -2.25
CA ALA A 693 -23.80 -22.95 -0.97
C ALA A 693 -24.40 -21.80 -0.18
N VAL A 694 -24.62 -20.65 -0.83
CA VAL A 694 -25.21 -19.47 -0.21
C VAL A 694 -26.64 -19.75 0.28
N VAL A 695 -27.42 -20.52 -0.48
CA VAL A 695 -28.82 -20.85 -0.14
C VAL A 695 -28.95 -21.58 1.19
N TYR A 696 -28.13 -22.60 1.46
CA TYR A 696 -28.22 -23.33 2.73
C TYR A 696 -27.44 -22.63 3.86
N PHE A 697 -26.31 -22.00 3.52
CA PHE A 697 -25.46 -21.34 4.51
C PHE A 697 -26.13 -20.09 5.09
N SER A 698 -26.94 -19.36 4.31
CA SER A 698 -27.73 -18.24 4.85
C SER A 698 -28.70 -18.66 5.95
N SER A 699 -29.29 -19.86 5.82
CA SER A 699 -30.17 -20.41 6.87
C SER A 699 -29.39 -20.79 8.12
N ILE A 700 -28.20 -21.40 7.99
CA ILE A 700 -27.32 -21.67 9.15
C ILE A 700 -26.97 -20.37 9.88
N MET A 701 -26.71 -19.30 9.13
CA MET A 701 -26.40 -17.97 9.64
C MET A 701 -27.54 -17.31 10.45
N SER A 702 -28.78 -17.75 10.25
CA SER A 702 -29.93 -17.26 11.02
C SER A 702 -29.99 -17.85 12.43
N TYR A 703 -29.39 -19.02 12.69
CA TYR A 703 -29.47 -19.68 13.99
C TYR A 703 -28.75 -18.88 15.08
N PRO A 704 -27.49 -18.40 14.91
CA PRO A 704 -26.83 -17.56 15.91
C PRO A 704 -27.63 -16.30 16.25
N VAL A 705 -28.33 -15.68 15.27
CA VAL A 705 -29.17 -14.50 15.52
C VAL A 705 -30.33 -14.83 16.46
N LEU A 706 -30.98 -15.97 16.26
CA LEU A 706 -32.05 -16.43 17.13
C LEU A 706 -31.53 -16.84 18.51
N TYR A 707 -30.37 -17.47 18.59
CA TYR A 707 -29.72 -17.77 19.87
C TYR A 707 -29.29 -16.50 20.63
N MET A 708 -28.81 -15.46 19.95
CA MET A 708 -28.52 -14.15 20.58
C MET A 708 -29.76 -13.55 21.22
N TYR A 709 -30.91 -13.59 20.51
CA TYR A 709 -32.20 -13.13 21.05
C TYR A 709 -32.58 -13.91 22.32
N HIS A 710 -32.50 -15.24 22.28
CA HIS A 710 -32.81 -16.08 23.45
C HIS A 710 -31.78 -15.98 24.58
N SER A 711 -30.54 -15.58 24.29
CA SER A 711 -29.49 -15.36 25.30
C SER A 711 -29.72 -14.11 26.16
N MET A 712 -30.66 -13.24 25.80
CA MET A 712 -31.05 -12.08 26.60
C MET A 712 -31.96 -12.44 27.79
N SER A 713 -32.48 -13.67 27.84
CA SER A 713 -33.31 -14.15 28.95
C SER A 713 -32.46 -14.82 30.04
N SER A 714 -32.72 -14.50 31.31
CA SER A 714 -32.09 -15.14 32.47
C SER A 714 -33.18 -15.80 33.33
N PRO A 715 -33.18 -17.14 33.53
CA PRO A 715 -32.21 -18.14 33.04
C PRO A 715 -32.24 -18.34 31.51
N LEU A 716 -31.18 -18.95 30.95
CA LEU A 716 -31.13 -19.28 29.53
C LEU A 716 -32.19 -20.35 29.19
N PRO A 717 -32.91 -20.27 28.05
CA PRO A 717 -34.02 -21.17 27.76
C PRO A 717 -33.68 -22.66 27.64
N TRP A 718 -32.42 -22.99 27.35
CA TRP A 718 -31.92 -24.35 27.23
C TRP A 718 -31.27 -24.88 28.52
N GLN A 719 -31.47 -24.21 29.67
CA GLN A 719 -30.94 -24.67 30.96
C GLN A 719 -31.75 -25.78 31.62
N SER A 720 -33.04 -25.89 31.32
CA SER A 720 -33.95 -26.80 32.03
C SER A 720 -34.89 -27.54 31.10
N CYS A 721 -35.40 -28.68 31.56
CA CYS A 721 -36.40 -29.48 30.84
C CYS A 721 -37.85 -29.02 31.11
N GLY A 722 -38.05 -27.93 31.88
CA GLY A 722 -39.38 -27.46 32.31
C GLY A 722 -40.13 -26.59 31.29
N ASN A 723 -39.77 -26.60 30.01
CA ASN A 723 -40.36 -25.72 29.00
C ASN A 723 -41.47 -26.41 28.19
N SER A 724 -42.30 -25.62 27.51
CA SER A 724 -43.44 -26.13 26.72
C SER A 724 -43.07 -26.96 25.49
N TRP A 725 -41.81 -26.93 25.07
CA TRP A 725 -41.28 -27.71 23.96
C TRP A 725 -40.55 -28.98 24.39
N ASN A 726 -40.37 -29.17 25.70
CA ASN A 726 -39.66 -30.34 26.20
C ASN A 726 -40.55 -31.57 26.23
N THR A 727 -39.95 -32.74 26.03
CA THR A 727 -40.65 -34.03 26.14
C THR A 727 -40.37 -34.70 27.48
N ASP A 728 -41.18 -35.70 27.84
CA ASP A 728 -40.97 -36.52 29.05
C ASP A 728 -39.62 -37.30 29.04
N LYS A 729 -38.93 -37.33 27.89
CA LYS A 729 -37.61 -37.96 27.72
C LYS A 729 -36.44 -37.02 28.02
N CYS A 730 -36.71 -35.73 28.23
CA CYS A 730 -35.70 -34.73 28.55
C CYS A 730 -35.18 -34.94 29.97
N THR A 731 -33.86 -35.02 30.12
CA THR A 731 -33.23 -35.10 31.45
C THR A 731 -32.12 -34.07 31.61
N GLU A 732 -32.12 -33.40 32.76
CA GLU A 732 -31.05 -32.48 33.17
C GLU A 732 -29.85 -33.28 33.71
N ILE A 733 -28.64 -32.96 33.26
CA ILE A 733 -27.42 -33.64 33.71
C ILE A 733 -27.05 -33.10 35.10
N SER A 734 -27.58 -33.74 36.15
CA SER A 734 -27.22 -33.46 37.54
C SER A 734 -26.27 -34.53 38.07
N GLY A 735 -25.21 -34.12 38.76
CA GLY A 735 -24.01 -34.92 39.09
C GLY A 735 -24.19 -36.13 40.02
N ASN A 736 -25.40 -36.70 40.14
CA ASN A 736 -25.69 -37.85 41.00
C ASN A 736 -26.59 -38.93 40.34
N SER A 737 -26.80 -38.90 39.03
CA SER A 737 -27.60 -39.93 38.34
C SER A 737 -26.74 -40.89 37.52
N SER A 738 -26.83 -42.18 37.86
CA SER A 738 -26.40 -43.31 37.05
C SER A 738 -27.08 -43.27 35.68
N PHE A 739 -26.31 -42.91 34.65
CA PHE A 739 -26.71 -42.84 33.22
C PHE A 739 -27.19 -44.19 32.63
N PHE A 740 -27.26 -45.25 33.44
CA PHE A 740 -27.56 -46.62 33.04
C PHE A 740 -28.78 -47.15 33.81
N SER A 741 -30.00 -46.84 33.35
CA SER A 741 -31.23 -47.61 33.67
C SER A 741 -32.46 -47.13 32.88
N SER A 742 -32.39 -46.97 31.55
CA SER A 742 -33.61 -46.98 30.72
C SER A 742 -33.32 -47.41 29.27
N ASN A 743 -34.13 -48.32 28.75
CA ASN A 743 -34.07 -48.84 27.37
C ASN A 743 -34.57 -47.82 26.32
N GLY A 744 -34.33 -46.52 26.52
CA GLY A 744 -34.77 -45.44 25.64
C GLY A 744 -33.67 -44.41 25.39
N THR A 745 -33.68 -43.78 24.22
CA THR A 745 -32.80 -42.65 23.89
C THR A 745 -33.20 -41.42 24.71
N ILE A 746 -32.46 -41.15 25.78
CA ILE A 746 -32.58 -39.96 26.64
C ILE A 746 -32.08 -38.72 25.87
N THR A 747 -32.77 -37.57 25.98
CA THR A 747 -32.42 -36.29 25.34
C THR A 747 -32.05 -35.22 26.38
N THR A 748 -31.24 -34.23 26.01
CA THR A 748 -30.84 -33.11 26.88
C THR A 748 -31.66 -31.85 26.59
N PRO A 749 -31.80 -30.91 27.54
CA PRO A 749 -32.59 -29.69 27.32
C PRO A 749 -32.06 -28.84 26.15
N GLU A 750 -30.75 -28.84 25.90
CA GLU A 750 -30.13 -28.13 24.77
C GLU A 750 -30.43 -28.78 23.43
N ASP A 751 -30.48 -30.12 23.39
CA ASP A 751 -30.80 -30.88 22.18
C ASP A 751 -32.26 -30.64 21.77
N GLU A 752 -33.18 -30.73 22.73
CA GLU A 752 -34.60 -30.45 22.48
C GLU A 752 -34.86 -28.98 22.17
N PHE A 753 -34.12 -28.05 22.78
CA PHE A 753 -34.20 -26.64 22.41
C PHE A 753 -33.82 -26.43 20.94
N PHE A 754 -32.73 -27.03 20.47
CA PHE A 754 -32.30 -26.91 19.08
C PHE A 754 -33.29 -27.60 18.12
N HIS A 755 -33.63 -28.86 18.35
CA HIS A 755 -34.42 -29.65 17.40
C HIS A 755 -35.93 -29.34 17.47
N HIS A 756 -36.52 -29.22 18.67
CA HIS A 756 -37.97 -29.02 18.81
C HIS A 756 -38.38 -27.55 18.86
N ARG A 757 -37.66 -26.71 19.62
CA ARG A 757 -38.04 -25.30 19.77
C ARG A 757 -37.57 -24.44 18.61
N LEU A 758 -36.28 -24.53 18.27
CA LEU A 758 -35.66 -23.64 17.30
C LEU A 758 -35.95 -24.06 15.86
N LEU A 759 -35.71 -25.33 15.54
CA LEU A 759 -35.90 -25.86 14.19
C LEU A 759 -37.29 -26.44 13.92
N ARG A 760 -38.04 -26.85 14.97
CA ARG A 760 -39.28 -27.63 14.83
C ARG A 760 -39.12 -28.78 13.84
N MET A 761 -38.05 -29.55 14.02
CA MET A 761 -37.56 -30.47 13.01
C MET A 761 -38.57 -31.55 12.64
N SER A 762 -38.78 -31.76 11.35
CA SER A 762 -39.64 -32.83 10.85
C SER A 762 -38.94 -34.20 10.93
N PRO A 763 -39.70 -35.32 11.01
CA PRO A 763 -39.12 -36.65 11.18
C PRO A 763 -38.36 -37.15 9.95
N SER A 764 -38.61 -36.58 8.76
CA SER A 764 -37.97 -37.00 7.51
C SER A 764 -38.04 -35.90 6.46
N ILE A 765 -37.09 -35.93 5.53
CA ILE A 765 -37.05 -35.05 4.34
C ILE A 765 -38.32 -35.15 3.47
N HIS A 766 -39.06 -36.27 3.53
CA HIS A 766 -40.32 -36.44 2.80
C HIS A 766 -41.46 -35.57 3.34
N HIS A 767 -41.35 -35.13 4.59
CA HIS A 767 -42.30 -34.23 5.23
C HIS A 767 -41.61 -32.89 5.49
N ILE A 768 -41.61 -32.00 4.50
CA ILE A 768 -40.95 -30.69 4.59
C ILE A 768 -41.61 -29.78 5.64
N GLY A 769 -42.91 -29.96 5.91
CA GLY A 769 -43.65 -29.18 6.90
C GLY A 769 -43.83 -27.71 6.52
N GLY A 770 -44.16 -26.87 7.51
CA GLY A 770 -44.36 -25.43 7.34
C GLY A 770 -43.09 -24.59 7.42
N ILE A 771 -43.20 -23.28 7.18
CA ILE A 771 -42.11 -22.33 7.43
C ILE A 771 -41.97 -22.07 8.94
N VAL A 772 -40.75 -22.18 9.45
CA VAL A 772 -40.41 -21.84 10.82
C VAL A 772 -40.18 -20.33 10.91
N TRP A 773 -41.25 -19.59 11.21
CA TRP A 773 -41.27 -18.11 11.16
C TRP A 773 -40.13 -17.41 11.94
N PRO A 774 -39.72 -17.84 13.14
CA PRO A 774 -38.58 -17.21 13.83
C PRO A 774 -37.27 -17.29 13.03
N VAL A 775 -36.98 -18.45 12.45
CA VAL A 775 -35.80 -18.68 11.61
C VAL A 775 -35.91 -17.86 10.33
N PHE A 776 -37.09 -17.81 9.71
CA PHE A 776 -37.35 -16.99 8.53
C PHE A 776 -37.04 -15.50 8.76
N TRP A 777 -37.53 -14.90 9.85
CA TRP A 777 -37.28 -13.49 10.14
C TRP A 777 -35.82 -13.22 10.49
N CYS A 778 -35.15 -14.13 11.20
CA CYS A 778 -33.71 -14.03 11.43
C CYS A 778 -32.93 -14.09 10.09
N ASN A 779 -33.34 -14.95 9.16
CA ASN A 779 -32.74 -15.02 7.83
C ASN A 779 -32.97 -13.72 7.03
N VAL A 780 -34.16 -13.10 7.12
CA VAL A 780 -34.42 -11.77 6.52
C VAL A 780 -33.44 -10.73 7.07
N ILE A 781 -33.23 -10.69 8.39
CA ILE A 781 -32.28 -9.78 9.03
C ILE A 781 -30.85 -10.05 8.53
N CYS A 782 -30.43 -11.31 8.46
CA CYS A 782 -29.12 -11.69 7.91
C CYS A 782 -28.93 -11.15 6.48
N TRP A 783 -29.92 -11.34 5.60
CA TRP A 783 -29.85 -10.86 4.22
C TRP A 783 -29.82 -9.34 4.08
N ILE A 784 -30.54 -8.61 4.94
CA ILE A 784 -30.45 -7.15 5.01
C ILE A 784 -29.02 -6.73 5.37
N ILE A 785 -28.43 -7.33 6.41
CA ILE A 785 -27.05 -7.03 6.83
C ILE A 785 -26.08 -7.37 5.70
N VAL A 786 -26.18 -8.56 5.09
CA VAL A 786 -25.33 -8.98 3.98
C VAL A 786 -25.38 -7.99 2.82
N TYR A 787 -26.58 -7.59 2.39
CA TYR A 787 -26.73 -6.62 1.31
C TYR A 787 -26.07 -5.27 1.65
N LEU A 788 -26.30 -4.74 2.86
CA LEU A 788 -25.68 -3.49 3.30
C LEU A 788 -24.15 -3.57 3.29
N CYS A 789 -23.58 -4.70 3.69
CA CYS A 789 -22.13 -4.91 3.69
C CYS A 789 -21.53 -4.97 2.27
N ILE A 790 -22.21 -5.58 1.30
CA ILE A 790 -21.68 -5.78 -0.06
C ILE A 790 -22.15 -4.74 -1.09
N CYS A 791 -23.08 -3.84 -0.75
CA CYS A 791 -23.72 -2.95 -1.73
C CYS A 791 -22.75 -2.02 -2.49
N ASN A 792 -21.59 -1.70 -1.90
CA ASN A 792 -20.53 -0.91 -2.55
C ASN A 792 -19.34 -1.77 -3.01
N GLY A 793 -19.51 -3.10 -3.11
CA GLY A 793 -18.47 -4.05 -3.50
C GLY A 793 -17.30 -4.09 -2.52
N VAL A 794 -16.11 -4.37 -3.05
CA VAL A 794 -14.87 -4.55 -2.27
C VAL A 794 -14.48 -3.34 -1.41
N LYS A 795 -14.94 -2.14 -1.76
CA LYS A 795 -14.66 -0.91 -0.97
C LYS A 795 -15.37 -0.91 0.38
N SER A 796 -16.54 -1.53 0.48
CA SER A 796 -17.28 -1.66 1.75
C SER A 796 -16.81 -2.90 2.51
N VAL A 797 -16.72 -4.04 1.81
CA VAL A 797 -16.24 -5.30 2.38
C VAL A 797 -14.87 -5.11 3.04
N GLY A 798 -13.91 -4.48 2.34
CA GLY A 798 -12.57 -4.22 2.88
C GLY A 798 -12.55 -3.43 4.19
N LYS A 799 -13.51 -2.54 4.43
CA LYS A 799 -13.59 -1.78 5.68
C LYS A 799 -14.25 -2.57 6.81
N ILE A 800 -15.27 -3.35 6.49
CA ILE A 800 -16.05 -4.14 7.46
C ILE A 800 -15.20 -5.28 8.03
N VAL A 801 -14.38 -5.93 7.20
CA VAL A 801 -13.54 -7.08 7.59
C VAL A 801 -12.52 -6.78 8.68
N TYR A 802 -12.14 -5.51 8.90
CA TYR A 802 -11.29 -5.15 10.03
C TYR A 802 -11.93 -5.51 11.37
N PHE A 803 -13.25 -5.34 11.51
CA PHE A 803 -13.94 -5.69 12.73
C PHE A 803 -14.38 -7.15 12.74
N THR A 804 -15.02 -7.61 11.66
CA THR A 804 -15.64 -8.95 11.61
C THR A 804 -14.61 -10.08 11.65
N VAL A 805 -13.40 -9.88 11.14
CA VAL A 805 -12.32 -10.88 11.22
C VAL A 805 -11.62 -10.84 12.58
N ILE A 806 -11.35 -9.66 13.14
CA ILE A 806 -10.58 -9.53 14.40
C ILE A 806 -11.42 -9.96 15.61
N PHE A 807 -12.71 -9.62 15.64
CA PHE A 807 -13.58 -9.89 16.79
C PHE A 807 -13.64 -11.38 17.19
N PRO A 808 -13.79 -12.35 16.25
CA PRO A 808 -13.68 -13.77 16.57
C PRO A 808 -12.39 -14.18 17.26
N TYR A 809 -11.23 -13.61 16.90
CA TYR A 809 -9.98 -13.92 17.59
C TYR A 809 -9.96 -13.42 19.03
N VAL A 810 -10.55 -12.26 19.30
CA VAL A 810 -10.71 -11.73 20.66
C VAL A 810 -11.58 -12.69 21.50
N VAL A 811 -12.72 -13.12 20.96
CA VAL A 811 -13.63 -14.05 21.65
C VAL A 811 -13.01 -15.42 21.84
N LEU A 812 -12.37 -16.00 20.82
CA LEU A 812 -11.66 -17.28 20.93
C LEU A 812 -10.57 -17.23 21.99
N THR A 813 -9.83 -16.13 22.10
CA THR A 813 -8.79 -15.95 23.12
C THR A 813 -9.40 -15.83 24.52
N ALA A 814 -10.49 -15.09 24.68
CA ALA A 814 -11.21 -15.00 25.96
C ALA A 814 -11.79 -16.36 26.39
N LEU A 815 -12.41 -17.09 25.45
CA LEU A 815 -12.92 -18.44 25.68
C LEU A 815 -11.80 -19.45 25.92
N PHE A 816 -10.62 -19.28 25.34
CA PHE A 816 -9.45 -20.11 25.65
C PHE A 816 -9.04 -19.92 27.11
N ILE A 817 -8.79 -18.67 27.53
CA ILE A 817 -8.40 -18.34 28.91
C ILE A 817 -9.46 -18.85 29.89
N ARG A 818 -10.75 -18.63 29.57
CA ARG A 818 -11.83 -19.16 30.39
C ARG A 818 -11.86 -20.68 30.40
N GLY A 819 -11.73 -21.31 29.25
CA GLY A 819 -11.78 -22.76 29.06
C GLY A 819 -10.69 -23.48 29.84
N VAL A 820 -9.43 -23.03 29.75
CA VAL A 820 -8.31 -23.66 30.45
C VAL A 820 -8.34 -23.46 31.98
N THR A 821 -9.06 -22.45 32.47
CA THR A 821 -9.26 -22.23 33.92
C THR A 821 -10.40 -23.06 34.51
N LEU A 822 -11.18 -23.76 33.68
CA LEU A 822 -12.27 -24.63 34.15
C LEU A 822 -11.73 -25.99 34.65
N PRO A 823 -12.37 -26.58 35.68
CA PRO A 823 -11.97 -27.90 36.18
C PRO A 823 -12.17 -28.96 35.10
N GLY A 824 -11.24 -29.90 34.97
CA GLY A 824 -11.34 -30.99 33.98
C GLY A 824 -11.02 -30.60 32.53
N ALA A 825 -10.74 -29.32 32.24
CA ALA A 825 -10.36 -28.85 30.89
C ALA A 825 -9.17 -29.62 30.31
N TRP A 826 -8.21 -30.00 31.16
CA TRP A 826 -7.07 -30.83 30.78
C TRP A 826 -7.46 -32.17 30.14
N LYS A 827 -8.54 -32.82 30.60
CA LYS A 827 -8.98 -34.11 30.02
C LYS A 827 -9.38 -33.95 28.56
N GLY A 828 -10.07 -32.86 28.22
CA GLY A 828 -10.45 -32.57 26.85
C GLY A 828 -9.27 -32.17 25.98
N ILE A 829 -8.36 -31.32 26.48
CA ILE A 829 -7.14 -30.95 25.76
C ILE A 829 -6.27 -32.19 25.49
N LEU A 830 -6.09 -33.05 26.49
CA LEU A 830 -5.36 -34.30 26.33
C LEU A 830 -6.02 -35.17 25.26
N PHE A 831 -7.35 -35.30 25.28
CA PHE A 831 -8.10 -36.06 24.28
C PHE A 831 -7.93 -35.50 22.85
N TYR A 832 -7.75 -34.20 22.71
CA TYR A 832 -7.48 -33.56 21.42
C TYR A 832 -6.07 -33.83 20.89
N ILE A 833 -5.05 -33.74 21.75
CA ILE A 833 -3.64 -33.79 21.34
C ILE A 833 -3.03 -35.20 21.34
N LEU A 834 -3.59 -36.16 22.09
CA LEU A 834 -3.02 -37.49 22.21
C LEU A 834 -3.05 -38.23 20.86
N PRO A 835 -1.90 -38.66 20.31
CA PRO A 835 -1.85 -39.28 19.00
C PRO A 835 -2.20 -40.77 19.03
N ASP A 836 -3.17 -41.19 18.21
CA ASP A 836 -3.41 -42.60 17.89
C ASP A 836 -2.79 -42.94 16.51
N TRP A 837 -1.56 -43.44 16.53
CA TRP A 837 -0.79 -43.81 15.34
C TRP A 837 -1.46 -44.91 14.49
N GLY A 838 -2.36 -45.71 15.08
CA GLY A 838 -3.09 -46.75 14.37
C GLY A 838 -4.04 -46.19 13.29
N GLN A 839 -4.56 -44.97 13.50
CA GLN A 839 -5.49 -44.33 12.59
C GLN A 839 -4.85 -43.94 11.26
N LEU A 840 -3.56 -43.60 11.24
CA LEU A 840 -2.84 -43.17 10.03
C LEU A 840 -2.80 -44.25 8.92
N LYS A 841 -2.99 -45.52 9.29
CA LYS A 841 -3.09 -46.64 8.32
C LYS A 841 -4.39 -46.60 7.51
N LYS A 842 -5.42 -45.90 7.98
CA LYS A 842 -6.74 -45.85 7.33
C LYS A 842 -6.73 -44.80 6.22
N PRO A 843 -7.01 -45.14 4.95
CA PRO A 843 -7.06 -44.17 3.84
C PRO A 843 -8.06 -43.03 4.08
N LYS A 844 -9.14 -43.32 4.81
CA LYS A 844 -10.16 -42.34 5.20
C LYS A 844 -9.58 -41.14 5.97
N VAL A 845 -8.58 -41.36 6.82
CA VAL A 845 -7.95 -40.28 7.61
C VAL A 845 -7.26 -39.25 6.69
N TRP A 846 -6.62 -39.73 5.63
CA TRP A 846 -5.99 -38.88 4.62
C TRP A 846 -7.00 -38.16 3.75
N ALA A 847 -8.09 -38.84 3.39
CA ALA A 847 -9.18 -38.23 2.64
C ALA A 847 -9.91 -37.14 3.44
N ASP A 848 -10.18 -37.38 4.73
CA ASP A 848 -10.78 -36.40 5.64
C ASP A 848 -9.87 -35.18 5.82
N ALA A 849 -8.54 -35.39 5.95
CA ALA A 849 -7.56 -34.32 6.01
C ALA A 849 -7.56 -33.47 4.74
N ALA A 850 -7.55 -34.11 3.57
CA ALA A 850 -7.61 -33.40 2.30
C ALA A 850 -8.92 -32.62 2.16
N THR A 851 -10.05 -33.28 2.36
CA THR A 851 -11.38 -32.68 2.29
C THR A 851 -11.48 -31.47 3.21
N GLN A 852 -10.99 -31.56 4.45
CA GLN A 852 -10.96 -30.43 5.36
C GLN A 852 -10.15 -29.24 4.83
N ILE A 853 -9.01 -29.47 4.17
CA ILE A 853 -8.21 -28.40 3.55
C ILE A 853 -8.97 -27.73 2.39
N PHE A 854 -9.63 -28.50 1.52
CA PHE A 854 -10.42 -27.95 0.41
C PHE A 854 -11.62 -27.12 0.89
N TYR A 855 -12.37 -27.63 1.86
CA TYR A 855 -13.54 -26.92 2.40
C TYR A 855 -13.17 -25.73 3.29
N SER A 856 -12.00 -25.76 3.93
CA SER A 856 -11.56 -24.66 4.81
C SER A 856 -10.86 -23.54 4.04
N LEU A 857 -9.94 -23.85 3.11
CA LEU A 857 -9.23 -22.81 2.36
C LEU A 857 -10.04 -22.23 1.20
N GLY A 858 -10.97 -23.02 0.65
CA GLY A 858 -11.79 -22.63 -0.49
C GLY A 858 -11.13 -22.60 -1.89
N PRO A 859 -10.05 -23.35 -2.22
CA PRO A 859 -9.63 -23.48 -3.61
C PRO A 859 -10.71 -24.22 -4.43
N GLY A 860 -10.94 -23.80 -5.66
CA GLY A 860 -11.94 -24.34 -6.60
C GLY A 860 -13.34 -23.76 -6.44
N TRP A 861 -13.53 -22.86 -5.48
CA TRP A 861 -14.81 -22.15 -5.25
C TRP A 861 -14.86 -20.80 -5.96
N GLY A 862 -13.78 -20.35 -6.59
CA GLY A 862 -13.70 -19.07 -7.31
C GLY A 862 -13.64 -17.83 -6.41
N GLY A 863 -13.74 -18.00 -5.09
CA GLY A 863 -13.59 -16.94 -4.09
C GLY A 863 -12.21 -16.28 -4.15
N LEU A 864 -11.15 -17.08 -4.07
CA LEU A 864 -9.77 -16.59 -4.09
C LEU A 864 -9.40 -15.95 -5.42
N VAL A 865 -9.84 -16.53 -6.55
CA VAL A 865 -9.71 -15.93 -7.89
C VAL A 865 -10.35 -14.55 -7.93
N SER A 866 -11.60 -14.44 -7.45
CA SER A 866 -12.35 -13.18 -7.49
C SER A 866 -11.75 -12.14 -6.55
N MET A 867 -11.27 -12.50 -5.36
CA MET A 867 -10.61 -11.55 -4.47
C MET A 867 -9.27 -11.06 -5.02
N ALA A 868 -8.53 -11.94 -5.72
CA ALA A 868 -7.24 -11.59 -6.33
C ALA A 868 -7.39 -10.74 -7.60
N SER A 869 -8.53 -10.79 -8.31
CA SER A 869 -8.75 -9.98 -9.52
C SER A 869 -8.77 -8.47 -9.23
N PHE A 870 -9.12 -8.09 -8.01
CA PHE A 870 -9.13 -6.70 -7.53
C PHE A 870 -7.75 -6.21 -7.04
N ASN A 871 -6.70 -7.05 -7.06
CA ASN A 871 -5.35 -6.65 -6.69
C ASN A 871 -4.71 -5.73 -7.74
N LYS A 872 -3.69 -4.97 -7.30
CA LYS A 872 -2.79 -4.28 -8.23
C LYS A 872 -2.03 -5.33 -9.07
N PHE A 873 -1.86 -5.07 -10.36
CA PHE A 873 -1.23 -6.02 -11.28
C PHE A 873 0.17 -6.46 -10.81
N HIS A 874 1.02 -5.53 -10.38
CA HIS A 874 2.38 -5.81 -9.92
C HIS A 874 2.50 -6.24 -8.44
N TYR A 875 1.39 -6.60 -7.79
CA TYR A 875 1.43 -7.04 -6.40
C TYR A 875 2.10 -8.41 -6.25
N LYS A 876 2.99 -8.56 -5.26
CA LYS A 876 3.67 -9.83 -4.96
C LYS A 876 2.77 -10.74 -4.14
N ASN A 877 1.88 -11.47 -4.81
CA ASN A 877 0.86 -12.33 -4.19
C ASN A 877 1.39 -13.60 -3.49
N LEU A 878 2.63 -14.02 -3.73
CA LEU A 878 3.21 -15.24 -3.14
C LEU A 878 3.16 -15.22 -1.60
N ARG A 879 3.51 -14.08 -0.98
CA ARG A 879 3.51 -13.97 0.49
C ARG A 879 2.11 -14.17 1.06
N SER A 880 1.11 -13.49 0.50
CA SER A 880 -0.29 -13.62 0.93
C SER A 880 -0.83 -15.03 0.69
N SER A 881 -0.45 -15.65 -0.43
CA SER A 881 -0.84 -17.04 -0.75
C SER A 881 -0.30 -18.09 0.23
N VAL A 882 0.78 -17.76 0.96
CA VAL A 882 1.32 -18.61 2.04
C VAL A 882 0.74 -18.23 3.40
N ILE A 883 0.56 -16.94 3.68
CA ILE A 883 0.02 -16.46 4.97
C ILE A 883 -1.44 -16.89 5.14
N ILE A 884 -2.28 -16.75 4.11
CA ILE A 884 -3.72 -17.07 4.21
C ILE A 884 -3.94 -18.51 4.68
N PRO A 885 -3.33 -19.54 4.06
CA PRO A 885 -3.52 -20.91 4.51
C PRO A 885 -2.93 -21.22 5.88
N LEU A 886 -1.78 -20.64 6.21
CA LEU A 886 -1.13 -20.85 7.52
C LEU A 886 -1.98 -20.28 8.66
N VAL A 887 -2.49 -19.06 8.51
CA VAL A 887 -3.37 -18.45 9.51
C VAL A 887 -4.67 -19.25 9.63
N ASN A 888 -5.29 -19.63 8.51
CA ASN A 888 -6.50 -20.44 8.52
C ASN A 888 -6.34 -21.76 9.32
N SER A 889 -5.30 -22.53 9.01
CA SER A 889 -5.00 -23.78 9.71
C SER A 889 -4.58 -23.56 11.16
N GLY A 890 -3.83 -22.48 11.44
CA GLY A 890 -3.49 -22.07 12.81
C GLY A 890 -4.74 -21.76 13.64
N THR A 891 -5.70 -21.04 13.07
CA THR A 891 -6.98 -20.73 13.71
C THR A 891 -7.81 -21.98 13.97
N SER A 892 -7.83 -22.95 13.06
CA SER A 892 -8.47 -24.25 13.30
C SER A 892 -7.89 -24.99 14.51
N ILE A 893 -6.56 -25.02 14.62
CA ILE A 893 -5.87 -25.66 15.76
C ILE A 893 -6.17 -24.91 17.05
N TRP A 894 -6.09 -23.58 17.02
CA TRP A 894 -6.41 -22.74 18.16
C TRP A 894 -7.87 -22.93 18.63
N ALA A 895 -8.82 -22.90 17.71
CA ALA A 895 -10.22 -23.19 17.99
C ALA A 895 -10.40 -24.60 18.56
N GLY A 896 -9.62 -25.59 18.11
CA GLY A 896 -9.58 -26.92 18.70
C GLY A 896 -9.26 -26.92 20.19
N PHE A 897 -8.23 -26.19 20.62
CA PHE A 897 -7.93 -26.04 22.04
C PHE A 897 -9.07 -25.37 22.82
N VAL A 898 -9.70 -24.34 22.26
CA VAL A 898 -10.86 -23.68 22.87
C VAL A 898 -12.00 -24.68 23.06
N VAL A 899 -12.41 -25.37 21.99
CA VAL A 899 -13.49 -26.36 21.98
C VAL A 899 -13.23 -27.45 23.00
N PHE A 900 -12.06 -28.09 22.93
CA PHE A 900 -11.77 -29.23 23.78
C PHE A 900 -11.53 -28.88 25.25
N SER A 901 -11.06 -27.67 25.57
CA SER A 901 -10.99 -27.22 26.96
C SER A 901 -12.39 -27.14 27.59
N VAL A 902 -13.37 -26.62 26.85
CA VAL A 902 -14.77 -26.50 27.29
C VAL A 902 -15.46 -27.86 27.33
N LEU A 903 -15.24 -28.73 26.33
CA LEU A 903 -15.75 -30.10 26.34
C LEU A 903 -15.18 -30.94 27.48
N GLY A 904 -13.91 -30.75 27.83
CA GLY A 904 -13.27 -31.42 28.97
C GLY A 904 -13.94 -31.07 30.30
N PHE A 905 -14.28 -29.78 30.50
CA PHE A 905 -15.06 -29.33 31.64
C PHE A 905 -16.47 -29.92 31.66
N ALA A 906 -17.17 -29.91 30.53
CA ALA A 906 -18.50 -30.50 30.43
C ALA A 906 -18.48 -32.00 30.76
N ALA A 907 -17.50 -32.74 30.25
CA ALA A 907 -17.28 -34.16 30.55
C ALA A 907 -17.01 -34.40 32.04
N GLU A 908 -16.16 -33.58 32.67
CA GLU A 908 -15.87 -33.65 34.11
C GLU A 908 -17.13 -33.45 34.95
N ARG A 909 -17.93 -32.45 34.60
CA ARG A 909 -19.11 -32.08 35.38
C ARG A 909 -20.26 -33.07 35.21
N SER A 910 -20.38 -33.62 34.00
CA SER A 910 -21.40 -34.61 33.63
C SER A 910 -21.00 -36.05 33.99
N GLY A 911 -19.74 -36.30 34.36
CA GLY A 911 -19.24 -37.64 34.71
C GLY A 911 -19.17 -38.61 33.52
N VAL A 912 -19.22 -38.12 32.29
CA VAL A 912 -19.19 -38.93 31.05
C VAL A 912 -17.86 -38.74 30.29
N PRO A 913 -17.42 -39.72 29.49
CA PRO A 913 -16.23 -39.56 28.65
C PRO A 913 -16.37 -38.41 27.64
N VAL A 914 -15.26 -37.69 27.37
CA VAL A 914 -15.22 -36.55 26.43
C VAL A 914 -15.78 -36.92 25.04
N GLY A 915 -15.53 -38.15 24.58
CA GLY A 915 -16.00 -38.64 23.28
C GLY A 915 -17.53 -38.74 23.14
N GLU A 916 -18.27 -38.89 24.24
CA GLU A 916 -19.74 -38.94 24.22
C GLU A 916 -20.37 -37.55 24.15
N VAL A 917 -19.66 -36.54 24.66
CA VAL A 917 -20.09 -35.12 24.63
C VAL A 917 -19.75 -34.48 23.28
N ALA A 918 -18.73 -34.97 22.58
CA ALA A 918 -18.23 -34.41 21.33
C ALA A 918 -19.09 -34.80 20.10
N THR A 919 -20.12 -34.00 19.81
CA THR A 919 -20.97 -34.16 18.62
C THR A 919 -20.32 -33.62 17.34
N ALA A 920 -20.86 -34.01 16.18
CA ALA A 920 -20.40 -33.55 14.86
C ALA A 920 -21.26 -32.39 14.33
N GLY A 921 -20.65 -31.49 13.56
CA GLY A 921 -21.38 -30.51 12.75
C GLY A 921 -22.14 -29.46 13.58
N PRO A 922 -23.35 -29.04 13.16
CA PRO A 922 -24.14 -28.02 13.85
C PRO A 922 -24.44 -28.34 15.33
N GLY A 923 -24.55 -29.63 15.68
CA GLY A 923 -24.76 -30.05 17.06
C GLY A 923 -23.65 -29.58 18.00
N LEU A 924 -22.40 -29.50 17.53
CA LEU A 924 -21.30 -29.07 18.39
C LEU A 924 -21.46 -27.60 18.81
N ALA A 925 -21.86 -26.73 17.90
CA ALA A 925 -22.01 -25.30 18.16
C ALA A 925 -23.36 -24.92 18.77
N PHE A 926 -24.44 -25.64 18.45
CA PHE A 926 -25.79 -25.26 18.87
C PHE A 926 -26.40 -26.14 19.98
N VAL A 927 -25.77 -27.27 20.31
CA VAL A 927 -26.19 -28.16 21.40
C VAL A 927 -25.08 -28.28 22.45
N THR A 928 -23.92 -28.81 22.07
CA THR A 928 -22.85 -29.12 23.01
C THR A 928 -22.21 -27.87 23.65
N TYR A 929 -21.90 -26.84 22.85
CA TYR A 929 -21.34 -25.59 23.38
C TYR A 929 -22.30 -24.85 24.32
N PRO A 930 -23.59 -24.64 23.93
CA PRO A 930 -24.57 -24.03 24.82
C PRO A 930 -24.70 -24.78 26.14
N ALA A 931 -24.67 -26.11 26.12
CA ALA A 931 -24.67 -26.94 27.34
C ALA A 931 -23.48 -26.64 28.24
N ALA A 932 -22.28 -26.47 27.69
CA ALA A 932 -21.12 -26.13 28.50
C ALA A 932 -21.18 -24.68 29.03
N VAL A 933 -21.75 -23.75 28.26
CA VAL A 933 -21.94 -22.35 28.66
C VAL A 933 -22.91 -22.21 29.83
N THR A 934 -23.98 -23.01 29.89
CA THR A 934 -24.93 -22.96 31.02
C THR A 934 -24.29 -23.30 32.36
N MET A 935 -23.22 -24.11 32.33
CA MET A 935 -22.45 -24.53 33.50
C MET A 935 -21.41 -23.50 33.97
N MET A 936 -21.19 -22.42 33.20
CA MET A 936 -20.25 -21.35 33.54
C MET A 936 -20.91 -20.21 34.32
N PRO A 937 -20.18 -19.48 35.17
CA PRO A 937 -20.68 -18.24 35.77
C PRO A 937 -20.93 -17.19 34.69
N ALA A 938 -21.99 -16.40 34.87
CA ALA A 938 -22.49 -15.44 33.89
C ALA A 938 -22.78 -16.07 32.50
N PRO A 939 -23.63 -17.12 32.42
CA PRO A 939 -23.81 -17.91 31.21
C PRO A 939 -24.36 -17.09 30.03
N ASN A 940 -25.19 -16.08 30.30
CA ASN A 940 -25.72 -15.16 29.28
C ASN A 940 -24.61 -14.39 28.54
N LEU A 941 -23.59 -13.90 29.24
CA LEU A 941 -22.49 -13.15 28.61
C LEU A 941 -21.72 -14.03 27.62
N TRP A 942 -21.38 -15.25 28.04
CA TRP A 942 -20.66 -16.22 27.21
C TRP A 942 -21.50 -16.68 26.01
N ALA A 943 -22.81 -16.89 26.20
CA ALA A 943 -23.71 -17.26 25.12
C ALA A 943 -23.77 -16.16 24.05
N VAL A 944 -24.01 -14.90 24.44
CA VAL A 944 -24.10 -13.78 23.50
C VAL A 944 -22.81 -13.60 22.73
N THR A 945 -21.67 -13.53 23.43
CA THR A 945 -20.36 -13.33 22.77
C THR A 945 -20.00 -14.48 21.83
N PHE A 946 -20.31 -15.72 22.20
CA PHE A 946 -20.11 -16.89 21.34
C PHE A 946 -20.97 -16.85 20.08
N PHE A 947 -22.26 -16.52 20.18
CA PHE A 947 -23.14 -16.46 19.01
C PHE A 947 -22.89 -15.23 18.12
N VAL A 948 -22.46 -14.10 18.67
CA VAL A 948 -21.95 -12.96 17.87
C VAL A 948 -20.70 -13.38 17.09
N MET A 949 -19.77 -14.10 17.72
CA MET A 949 -18.58 -14.63 17.05
C MET A 949 -18.98 -15.60 15.91
N LEU A 950 -19.88 -16.55 16.17
CA LEU A 950 -20.35 -17.49 15.13
C LEU A 950 -21.02 -16.77 13.96
N PHE A 951 -21.76 -15.70 14.24
CA PHE A 951 -22.35 -14.86 13.20
C PHE A 951 -21.28 -14.19 12.33
N PHE A 952 -20.26 -13.55 12.91
CA PHE A 952 -19.21 -12.92 12.10
C PHE A 952 -18.38 -13.92 11.30
N LEU A 953 -18.07 -15.09 11.86
CA LEU A 953 -17.36 -16.15 11.14
C LEU A 953 -18.12 -16.66 9.91
N GLY A 954 -19.45 -16.65 9.91
CA GLY A 954 -20.18 -17.03 8.72
C GLY A 954 -20.44 -15.87 7.75
N ILE A 955 -20.65 -14.65 8.26
CA ILE A 955 -20.97 -13.52 7.37
C ILE A 955 -19.81 -13.16 6.43
N ASP A 956 -18.56 -13.29 6.89
CA ASP A 956 -17.38 -12.99 6.08
C ASP A 956 -17.24 -13.96 4.89
N SER A 957 -17.51 -15.25 5.11
CA SER A 957 -17.56 -16.24 4.03
C SER A 957 -18.68 -15.95 3.03
N MET A 958 -19.82 -15.41 3.49
CA MET A 958 -20.94 -15.00 2.61
C MET A 958 -20.57 -13.82 1.70
N PHE A 959 -19.82 -12.84 2.19
CA PHE A 959 -19.43 -11.68 1.38
C PHE A 959 -18.66 -12.10 0.13
N VAL A 960 -17.65 -12.96 0.30
CA VAL A 960 -16.75 -13.37 -0.79
C VAL A 960 -17.44 -14.33 -1.76
N THR A 961 -18.27 -15.26 -1.27
CA THR A 961 -19.04 -16.17 -2.14
C THR A 961 -20.06 -15.44 -3.00
N ILE A 962 -20.80 -14.48 -2.43
CA ILE A 962 -21.76 -13.67 -3.20
C ILE A 962 -21.02 -12.74 -4.19
N GLU A 963 -19.92 -12.10 -3.79
CA GLU A 963 -19.12 -11.29 -4.72
C GLU A 963 -18.57 -12.13 -5.88
N SER A 964 -18.25 -13.41 -5.66
CA SER A 964 -17.81 -14.32 -6.73
C SER A 964 -18.92 -14.60 -7.74
N ILE A 965 -20.17 -14.73 -7.29
CA ILE A 965 -21.35 -14.85 -8.16
C ILE A 965 -21.54 -13.56 -8.97
N ILE A 966 -21.49 -12.41 -8.30
CA ILE A 966 -21.66 -11.08 -8.93
C ILE A 966 -20.56 -10.83 -9.95
N ALA A 967 -19.30 -11.12 -9.62
CA ALA A 967 -18.16 -11.00 -10.51
C ALA A 967 -18.34 -11.87 -11.77
N GLY A 968 -18.76 -13.12 -11.60
CA GLY A 968 -19.09 -14.02 -12.72
C GLY A 968 -20.17 -13.45 -13.65
N ILE A 969 -21.27 -12.90 -13.09
CA ILE A 969 -22.36 -12.31 -13.88
C ILE A 969 -21.89 -11.03 -14.61
N VAL A 970 -21.18 -10.15 -13.92
CA VAL A 970 -20.72 -8.86 -14.48
C VAL A 970 -19.65 -9.05 -15.55
N ASP A 971 -18.83 -10.09 -15.44
CA ASP A 971 -17.82 -10.40 -16.44
C ASP A 971 -18.42 -11.01 -17.72
N GLU A 972 -19.45 -11.84 -17.61
CA GLU A 972 -20.14 -12.41 -18.78
C GLU A 972 -21.08 -11.40 -19.45
N PHE A 973 -21.68 -10.49 -18.68
CA PHE A 973 -22.58 -9.45 -19.19
C PHE A 973 -22.03 -8.05 -18.87
N PRO A 974 -21.10 -7.51 -19.68
CA PRO A 974 -20.47 -6.20 -19.41
C PRO A 974 -21.46 -5.04 -19.27
N ALA A 975 -22.63 -5.11 -19.91
CA ALA A 975 -23.70 -4.11 -19.77
C ALA A 975 -24.22 -3.98 -18.32
N CYS A 976 -24.14 -5.05 -17.53
CA CYS A 976 -24.54 -5.07 -16.13
C CYS A 976 -23.58 -4.28 -15.23
N ARG A 977 -22.33 -4.03 -15.66
CA ARG A 977 -21.31 -3.29 -14.88
C ARG A 977 -21.77 -1.88 -14.51
N ALA A 978 -22.50 -1.20 -15.41
CA ALA A 978 -23.02 0.15 -15.17
C ALA A 978 -24.11 0.20 -14.07
N ARG A 979 -24.73 -0.95 -13.76
CA ARG A 979 -25.80 -1.09 -12.77
C ARG A 979 -25.44 -2.09 -11.67
N LYS A 980 -24.14 -2.24 -11.34
CA LYS A 980 -23.63 -3.24 -10.37
C LYS A 980 -24.47 -3.30 -9.08
N LYS A 981 -24.78 -2.16 -8.45
CA LYS A 981 -25.61 -2.10 -7.23
C LYS A 981 -26.99 -2.75 -7.37
N LEU A 982 -27.66 -2.49 -8.50
CA LEU A 982 -28.97 -3.08 -8.79
C LEU A 982 -28.85 -4.59 -9.01
N ILE A 983 -27.79 -5.04 -9.71
CA ILE A 983 -27.52 -6.46 -9.92
C ILE A 983 -27.24 -7.15 -8.58
N THR A 984 -26.40 -6.56 -7.72
CA THR A 984 -26.15 -7.04 -6.36
C THR A 984 -27.44 -7.19 -5.56
N PHE A 985 -28.34 -6.20 -5.59
CA PHE A 985 -29.64 -6.26 -4.92
C PHE A 985 -30.53 -7.39 -5.47
N LEU A 986 -30.66 -7.50 -6.80
CA LEU A 986 -31.46 -8.55 -7.44
C LEU A 986 -30.89 -9.94 -7.16
N THR A 987 -29.57 -10.11 -7.19
CA THR A 987 -28.91 -11.37 -6.83
C THR A 987 -29.19 -11.75 -5.38
N CYS A 988 -29.08 -10.80 -4.43
CA CYS A 988 -29.43 -11.06 -3.03
C CYS A 988 -30.90 -11.45 -2.86
N LEU A 989 -31.82 -10.77 -3.56
CA LEU A 989 -33.26 -11.08 -3.50
C LEU A 989 -33.57 -12.49 -4.03
N VAL A 990 -32.93 -12.89 -5.13
CA VAL A 990 -33.09 -14.24 -5.69
C VAL A 990 -32.54 -15.30 -4.74
N LEU A 991 -31.33 -15.11 -4.22
CA LEU A 991 -30.70 -16.05 -3.29
C LEU A 991 -31.46 -16.17 -1.97
N PHE A 992 -31.95 -15.05 -1.43
CA PHE A 992 -32.86 -15.04 -0.29
C PHE A 992 -34.12 -15.87 -0.57
N SER A 993 -34.76 -15.65 -1.72
CA SER A 993 -35.99 -16.37 -2.09
C SER A 993 -35.75 -17.89 -2.16
N LEU A 994 -34.59 -18.30 -2.70
CA LEU A 994 -34.19 -19.70 -2.74
C LEU A 994 -33.88 -20.28 -1.34
N SER A 995 -33.33 -19.49 -0.42
CA SER A 995 -33.02 -19.91 0.96
C SER A 995 -34.25 -20.25 1.81
N ILE A 996 -35.45 -19.80 1.42
CA ILE A 996 -36.69 -20.02 2.18
C ILE A 996 -36.97 -21.52 2.40
N ILE A 997 -36.61 -22.39 1.45
CA ILE A 997 -36.81 -23.84 1.59
C ILE A 997 -36.04 -24.42 2.78
N CYS A 998 -34.89 -23.84 3.12
CA CYS A 998 -34.05 -24.26 4.23
C CYS A 998 -34.53 -23.72 5.59
N ASN A 999 -35.58 -22.87 5.60
CA ASN A 999 -36.21 -22.33 6.81
C ASN A 999 -37.53 -23.05 7.17
N THR A 1000 -37.78 -24.21 6.57
CA THR A 1000 -38.92 -25.06 6.87
C THR A 1000 -38.60 -26.04 8.00
N GLU A 1001 -39.61 -26.73 8.52
CA GLU A 1001 -39.45 -27.80 9.54
C GLU A 1001 -38.52 -28.93 9.04
N GLY A 1002 -38.55 -29.24 7.74
CA GLY A 1002 -37.62 -30.15 7.08
C GLY A 1002 -36.29 -29.52 6.64
N GLY A 1003 -36.05 -28.24 6.97
CA GLY A 1003 -34.93 -27.44 6.46
C GLY A 1003 -33.56 -28.04 6.77
N LEU A 1004 -33.36 -28.56 8.00
CA LEU A 1004 -32.09 -29.18 8.39
C LEU A 1004 -31.74 -30.42 7.54
N HIS A 1005 -32.75 -31.21 7.13
CA HIS A 1005 -32.54 -32.35 6.23
C HIS A 1005 -32.11 -31.89 4.83
N VAL A 1006 -32.71 -30.82 4.32
CA VAL A 1006 -32.35 -30.22 3.03
C VAL A 1006 -30.92 -29.68 3.09
N ILE A 1007 -30.57 -28.95 4.16
CA ILE A 1007 -29.22 -28.44 4.40
C ILE A 1007 -28.21 -29.60 4.42
N GLY A 1008 -28.51 -30.68 5.16
CA GLY A 1008 -27.63 -31.85 5.24
C GLY A 1008 -27.41 -32.52 3.88
N LEU A 1009 -28.46 -32.66 3.06
CA LEU A 1009 -28.36 -33.22 1.72
C LEU A 1009 -27.48 -32.36 0.79
N LEU A 1010 -27.67 -31.04 0.82
CA LEU A 1010 -26.92 -30.10 -0.01
C LEU A 1010 -25.44 -30.00 0.43
N ASP A 1011 -25.17 -29.77 1.70
CA ASP A 1011 -23.81 -29.62 2.22
C ASP A 1011 -22.98 -30.89 2.01
N THR A 1012 -23.60 -32.07 2.17
CA THR A 1012 -22.90 -33.34 2.00
C THR A 1012 -22.54 -33.63 0.55
N HIS A 1013 -23.38 -33.31 -0.45
CA HIS A 1013 -23.17 -33.85 -1.81
C HIS A 1013 -22.78 -32.81 -2.87
N VAL A 1014 -23.08 -31.52 -2.69
CA VAL A 1014 -22.92 -30.52 -3.76
C VAL A 1014 -21.46 -30.27 -4.12
N ALA A 1015 -20.59 -30.12 -3.11
CA ALA A 1015 -19.21 -29.67 -3.33
C ALA A 1015 -18.20 -30.82 -3.47
N ILE A 1016 -18.54 -32.03 -2.99
CA ILE A 1016 -17.64 -33.20 -2.91
C ILE A 1016 -16.98 -33.54 -4.25
N ALA A 1017 -17.76 -33.55 -5.34
CA ALA A 1017 -17.24 -33.87 -6.67
C ALA A 1017 -16.84 -32.64 -7.48
N CYS A 1018 -17.55 -31.51 -7.31
CA CYS A 1018 -17.36 -30.33 -8.15
C CYS A 1018 -16.00 -29.67 -7.90
N VAL A 1019 -15.62 -29.45 -6.63
CA VAL A 1019 -14.43 -28.68 -6.27
C VAL A 1019 -13.13 -29.34 -6.76
N PRO A 1020 -12.85 -30.64 -6.48
CA PRO A 1020 -11.63 -31.28 -6.97
C PRO A 1020 -11.54 -31.33 -8.50
N VAL A 1021 -12.69 -31.51 -9.19
CA VAL A 1021 -12.76 -31.53 -10.66
C VAL A 1021 -12.43 -30.15 -11.22
N VAL A 1022 -12.98 -29.07 -10.66
CA VAL A 1022 -12.68 -27.70 -11.08
C VAL A 1022 -11.19 -27.39 -10.88
N CYS A 1023 -10.63 -27.66 -9.69
CA CYS A 1023 -9.20 -27.47 -9.44
C CYS A 1023 -8.32 -28.26 -10.43
N GLY A 1024 -8.73 -29.50 -10.74
CA GLY A 1024 -8.05 -30.31 -11.74
C GLY A 1024 -8.09 -29.67 -13.13
N LEU A 1025 -9.24 -29.16 -13.55
CA LEU A 1025 -9.40 -28.46 -14.83
C LEU A 1025 -8.62 -27.15 -14.87
N GLU A 1026 -8.53 -26.38 -13.78
CA GLU A 1026 -7.71 -25.17 -13.70
C GLU A 1026 -6.21 -25.48 -13.90
N ILE A 1027 -5.71 -26.55 -13.27
CA ILE A 1027 -4.32 -26.99 -13.45
C ILE A 1027 -4.08 -27.46 -14.88
N ILE A 1028 -4.98 -28.27 -15.44
CA ILE A 1028 -4.87 -28.70 -16.83
C ILE A 1028 -4.88 -27.47 -17.75
N ALA A 1029 -5.75 -26.50 -17.50
CA ALA A 1029 -5.85 -25.27 -18.25
C ALA A 1029 -4.52 -24.46 -18.22
N ALA A 1030 -4.01 -24.19 -17.02
CA ALA A 1030 -2.87 -23.30 -16.78
C ALA A 1030 -1.50 -23.96 -17.07
N VAL A 1031 -1.32 -25.23 -16.72
CA VAL A 1031 -0.01 -25.90 -16.82
C VAL A 1031 0.11 -26.70 -18.09
N TYR A 1032 -0.90 -27.47 -18.48
CA TYR A 1032 -0.80 -28.43 -19.58
C TYR A 1032 -1.22 -27.82 -20.92
N THR A 1033 -2.34 -27.10 -20.98
CA THR A 1033 -2.82 -26.51 -22.24
C THR A 1033 -2.20 -25.15 -22.53
N TYR A 1034 -2.14 -24.25 -21.54
CA TYR A 1034 -1.50 -22.94 -21.71
C TYR A 1034 0.03 -23.06 -21.82
N GLY A 1035 0.59 -23.92 -20.98
CA GLY A 1035 1.98 -24.36 -21.02
C GLY A 1035 2.84 -23.77 -19.90
N PRO A 1036 3.74 -24.58 -19.30
CA PRO A 1036 4.48 -24.23 -18.09
C PRO A 1036 5.41 -23.03 -18.26
N ARG A 1037 6.01 -22.89 -19.45
CA ARG A 1037 6.95 -21.80 -19.76
C ARG A 1037 6.25 -20.45 -19.92
N ARG A 1038 5.04 -20.45 -20.48
CA ARG A 1038 4.25 -19.22 -20.66
C ARG A 1038 3.74 -18.73 -19.31
N LEU A 1039 3.18 -19.64 -18.51
CA LEU A 1039 2.75 -19.32 -17.15
C LEU A 1039 3.89 -18.74 -16.30
N ALA A 1040 5.08 -19.35 -16.32
CA ALA A 1040 6.24 -18.82 -15.59
C ALA A 1040 6.70 -17.45 -16.11
N ALA A 1041 6.63 -17.21 -17.42
CA ALA A 1041 6.99 -15.92 -18.02
C ALA A 1041 5.96 -14.83 -17.67
N ASP A 1042 4.67 -15.17 -17.63
CA ASP A 1042 3.59 -14.27 -17.24
C ASP A 1042 3.69 -13.88 -15.76
N ILE A 1043 4.03 -14.83 -14.88
CA ILE A 1043 4.28 -14.56 -13.47
C ILE A 1043 5.50 -13.67 -13.27
N LEU A 1044 6.57 -13.90 -14.04
CA LEU A 1044 7.75 -13.03 -14.02
C LEU A 1044 7.41 -11.61 -14.52
N PHE A 1045 6.58 -11.50 -15.56
CA PHE A 1045 6.11 -10.21 -16.08
C PHE A 1045 5.22 -9.49 -15.05
N MET A 1046 4.36 -10.22 -14.34
CA MET A 1046 3.46 -9.68 -13.33
C MET A 1046 4.22 -9.24 -12.07
N THR A 1047 5.05 -10.11 -11.49
CA THR A 1047 5.64 -9.89 -10.16
C THR A 1047 7.07 -9.36 -10.17
N GLY A 1048 7.75 -9.42 -11.32
CA GLY A 1048 9.18 -9.11 -11.44
C GLY A 1048 10.12 -10.22 -10.92
N GLU A 1049 9.59 -11.30 -10.34
CA GLU A 1049 10.37 -12.40 -9.76
C GLU A 1049 10.16 -13.71 -10.53
N PRO A 1050 11.22 -14.51 -10.76
CA PRO A 1050 11.09 -15.77 -11.47
C PRO A 1050 10.37 -16.81 -10.61
N LEU A 1051 9.46 -17.56 -11.23
CA LEU A 1051 8.77 -18.66 -10.56
C LEU A 1051 9.76 -19.77 -10.14
N GLY A 1052 9.81 -20.06 -8.85
CA GLY A 1052 10.64 -21.13 -8.30
C GLY A 1052 10.31 -22.50 -8.89
N ARG A 1053 11.35 -23.34 -9.10
CA ARG A 1053 11.20 -24.68 -9.70
C ARG A 1053 10.26 -25.59 -8.89
N MET A 1054 10.23 -25.44 -7.57
CA MET A 1054 9.37 -26.21 -6.66
C MET A 1054 7.89 -26.07 -7.02
N TRP A 1055 7.40 -24.84 -7.22
CA TRP A 1055 6.00 -24.58 -7.57
C TRP A 1055 5.60 -25.24 -8.89
N MET A 1056 6.50 -25.18 -9.88
CA MET A 1056 6.28 -25.85 -11.15
C MET A 1056 6.21 -27.37 -11.05
N VAL A 1057 7.03 -27.99 -10.19
CA VAL A 1057 6.97 -29.45 -9.95
C VAL A 1057 5.66 -29.82 -9.24
N LEU A 1058 5.25 -29.04 -8.24
CA LEU A 1058 4.00 -29.25 -7.52
C LEU A 1058 2.79 -29.18 -8.45
N TRP A 1059 2.69 -28.12 -9.27
CA TRP A 1059 1.57 -27.92 -10.19
C TRP A 1059 1.54 -28.93 -11.34
N ARG A 1060 2.72 -29.33 -11.86
CA ARG A 1060 2.80 -30.19 -13.04
C ARG A 1060 2.71 -31.68 -12.75
N TYR A 1061 3.13 -32.14 -11.57
CA TYR A 1061 3.24 -33.58 -11.32
C TYR A 1061 2.46 -34.01 -10.08
N ILE A 1062 2.58 -33.27 -8.98
CA ILE A 1062 2.06 -33.73 -7.68
C ILE A 1062 0.56 -33.43 -7.54
N LEU A 1063 0.13 -32.20 -7.80
CA LEU A 1063 -1.28 -31.80 -7.67
C LEU A 1063 -2.24 -32.61 -8.55
N PRO A 1064 -1.97 -32.87 -9.85
CA PRO A 1064 -2.88 -33.65 -10.69
C PRO A 1064 -3.13 -35.05 -10.14
N VAL A 1065 -2.10 -35.71 -9.59
CA VAL A 1065 -2.21 -37.05 -9.01
C VAL A 1065 -3.03 -37.01 -7.72
N ILE A 1066 -2.75 -36.07 -6.83
CA ILE A 1066 -3.50 -35.91 -5.57
C ILE A 1066 -4.97 -35.60 -5.84
N LEU A 1067 -5.26 -34.66 -6.73
CA LEU A 1067 -6.63 -34.30 -7.09
C LEU A 1067 -7.38 -35.45 -7.74
N LEU A 1068 -6.73 -36.27 -8.57
CA LEU A 1068 -7.34 -37.47 -9.13
C LEU A 1068 -7.71 -38.47 -8.02
N VAL A 1069 -6.80 -38.74 -7.08
CA VAL A 1069 -7.05 -39.65 -5.95
C VAL A 1069 -8.21 -39.15 -5.10
N ILE A 1070 -8.23 -37.85 -4.76
CA ILE A 1070 -9.32 -37.24 -3.99
C ILE A 1070 -10.63 -37.33 -4.75
N THR A 1071 -10.65 -36.99 -6.04
CA THR A 1071 -11.86 -37.06 -6.86
C THR A 1071 -12.45 -38.47 -6.90
N VAL A 1072 -11.62 -39.49 -7.09
CA VAL A 1072 -12.06 -40.90 -7.09
C VAL A 1072 -12.61 -41.31 -5.73
N TYR A 1073 -11.96 -40.90 -4.63
CA TYR A 1073 -12.45 -41.18 -3.28
C TYR A 1073 -13.79 -40.48 -3.02
N CYS A 1074 -13.89 -39.19 -3.32
CA CYS A 1074 -15.09 -38.37 -3.17
C CYS A 1074 -16.29 -38.90 -3.97
N LEU A 1075 -16.07 -39.34 -5.22
CA LEU A 1075 -17.11 -39.96 -6.05
C LEU A 1075 -17.58 -41.31 -5.50
N ARG A 1076 -16.70 -42.06 -4.82
CA ARG A 1076 -17.08 -43.32 -4.16
C ARG A 1076 -17.95 -43.10 -2.92
N GLU A 1077 -17.76 -41.97 -2.23
CA GLU A 1077 -18.56 -41.59 -1.05
C GLU A 1077 -19.95 -41.05 -1.41
N ALA A 1078 -20.19 -40.67 -2.67
CA ALA A 1078 -21.51 -40.26 -3.13
C ALA A 1078 -22.51 -41.44 -3.11
N SER A 1079 -23.35 -41.50 -2.07
CA SER A 1079 -24.36 -42.54 -1.88
C SER A 1079 -25.78 -42.04 -2.17
N GLY A 1080 -26.56 -42.81 -2.92
CA GLY A 1080 -27.99 -42.57 -3.16
C GLY A 1080 -28.32 -41.69 -4.36
N LEU A 1081 -29.48 -41.93 -5.00
CA LEU A 1081 -29.91 -41.25 -6.23
C LEU A 1081 -29.98 -39.72 -6.05
N ALA A 1082 -30.52 -39.26 -4.92
CA ALA A 1082 -30.65 -37.84 -4.61
C ALA A 1082 -29.28 -37.15 -4.48
N GLY A 1083 -28.31 -37.79 -3.82
CA GLY A 1083 -26.94 -37.29 -3.70
C GLY A 1083 -26.24 -37.17 -5.05
N TRP A 1084 -26.41 -38.18 -5.93
CA TRP A 1084 -25.89 -38.12 -7.30
C TRP A 1084 -26.52 -37.01 -8.13
N CYS A 1085 -27.84 -36.82 -8.06
CA CYS A 1085 -28.51 -35.71 -8.74
C CYS A 1085 -27.93 -34.37 -8.28
N VAL A 1086 -27.81 -34.16 -6.97
CA VAL A 1086 -27.29 -32.93 -6.38
C VAL A 1086 -25.83 -32.68 -6.78
N ALA A 1087 -24.98 -33.71 -6.76
CA ALA A 1087 -23.58 -33.60 -7.18
C ALA A 1087 -23.42 -33.28 -8.68
N LEU A 1088 -24.33 -33.78 -9.52
CA LEU A 1088 -24.27 -33.59 -10.98
C LEU A 1088 -24.80 -32.23 -11.44
N VAL A 1089 -25.67 -31.56 -10.66
CA VAL A 1089 -26.30 -30.28 -11.03
C VAL A 1089 -25.26 -29.22 -11.41
N SER A 1090 -24.15 -29.12 -10.69
CA SER A 1090 -23.07 -28.17 -11.00
C SER A 1090 -22.12 -28.71 -12.08
N VAL A 1091 -21.70 -29.96 -11.96
CA VAL A 1091 -20.68 -30.58 -12.83
C VAL A 1091 -21.15 -30.73 -14.29
N ILE A 1092 -22.45 -30.93 -14.53
CA ILE A 1092 -23.00 -31.13 -15.89
C ILE A 1092 -22.81 -29.90 -16.81
N CYS A 1093 -22.62 -28.72 -16.25
CA CYS A 1093 -22.32 -27.51 -17.01
C CYS A 1093 -20.98 -27.59 -17.77
N ILE A 1094 -20.03 -28.38 -17.26
CA ILE A 1094 -18.72 -28.60 -17.88
C ILE A 1094 -18.86 -29.28 -19.26
N PRO A 1095 -19.41 -30.51 -19.37
CA PRO A 1095 -19.58 -31.17 -20.65
C PRO A 1095 -20.59 -30.47 -21.55
N ILE A 1096 -21.68 -29.90 -21.01
CA ILE A 1096 -22.67 -29.18 -21.83
C ILE A 1096 -22.03 -28.00 -22.56
N HIS A 1097 -21.22 -27.20 -21.85
CA HIS A 1097 -20.53 -26.06 -22.46
C HIS A 1097 -19.52 -26.54 -23.50
N ALA A 1098 -18.71 -27.56 -23.18
CA ALA A 1098 -17.72 -28.12 -24.10
C ALA A 1098 -18.38 -28.64 -25.39
N ILE A 1099 -19.48 -29.39 -25.30
CA ILE A 1099 -20.23 -29.90 -26.45
C ILE A 1099 -20.80 -28.73 -27.27
N LYS A 1100 -21.44 -27.75 -26.62
CA LYS A 1100 -21.99 -26.57 -27.31
C LYS A 1100 -20.92 -25.80 -28.09
N LEU A 1101 -19.74 -25.62 -27.50
CA LEU A 1101 -18.61 -24.95 -28.15
C LEU A 1101 -18.08 -25.76 -29.34
N LEU A 1102 -17.92 -27.08 -29.18
CA LEU A 1102 -17.47 -27.98 -30.25
C LEU A 1102 -18.47 -28.07 -31.42
N LEU A 1103 -19.77 -28.05 -31.15
CA LEU A 1103 -20.81 -28.04 -32.19
C LEU A 1103 -20.81 -26.74 -32.99
N ASN A 1104 -20.56 -25.60 -32.34
CA ASN A 1104 -20.56 -24.29 -32.99
C ASN A 1104 -19.25 -23.95 -33.73
N SER A 1105 -18.14 -24.60 -33.36
CA SER A 1105 -16.84 -24.39 -34.02
C SER A 1105 -16.75 -25.05 -35.40
N LYS A 1106 -16.14 -24.37 -36.37
CA LYS A 1106 -15.96 -24.85 -37.75
C LYS A 1106 -14.69 -25.71 -37.85
N GLY A 1107 -14.69 -26.72 -38.73
CA GLY A 1107 -13.53 -27.58 -39.02
C GLY A 1107 -13.77 -29.07 -38.71
N THR A 1108 -12.72 -29.88 -38.79
CA THR A 1108 -12.73 -31.30 -38.37
C THR A 1108 -12.73 -31.43 -36.85
N PHE A 1109 -13.22 -32.55 -36.29
CA PHE A 1109 -13.30 -32.74 -34.83
C PHE A 1109 -11.96 -32.49 -34.11
N THR A 1110 -10.85 -32.99 -34.67
CA THR A 1110 -9.51 -32.80 -34.11
C THR A 1110 -9.04 -31.34 -34.19
N GLN A 1111 -9.39 -30.61 -35.27
CA GLN A 1111 -9.11 -29.17 -35.37
C GLN A 1111 -9.94 -28.38 -34.35
N ARG A 1112 -11.23 -28.68 -34.22
CA ARG A 1112 -12.13 -28.03 -33.26
C ARG A 1112 -11.61 -28.16 -31.83
N ILE A 1113 -11.17 -29.35 -31.41
CA ILE A 1113 -10.58 -29.53 -30.07
C ILE A 1113 -9.29 -28.71 -29.95
N ARG A 1114 -8.40 -28.80 -30.94
CA ARG A 1114 -7.11 -28.09 -30.90
C ARG A 1114 -7.27 -26.57 -30.79
N ASP A 1115 -8.20 -26.00 -31.54
CA ASP A 1115 -8.41 -24.55 -31.59
C ASP A 1115 -9.11 -24.04 -30.33
N ASN A 1116 -10.05 -24.80 -29.77
CA ASN A 1116 -10.74 -24.44 -28.51
C ASN A 1116 -9.93 -24.74 -27.23
N CYS A 1117 -8.85 -25.52 -27.33
CA CYS A 1117 -7.87 -25.69 -26.24
C CYS A 1117 -6.80 -24.57 -26.20
N ARG A 1118 -6.81 -23.64 -27.15
CA ARG A 1118 -5.93 -22.47 -27.14
C ARG A 1118 -6.59 -21.32 -26.40
N PRO A 1119 -5.80 -20.42 -25.80
CA PRO A 1119 -6.34 -19.23 -25.16
C PRO A 1119 -7.19 -18.41 -26.11
N SER A 1120 -8.33 -17.94 -25.61
CA SER A 1120 -9.17 -16.95 -26.28
C SER A 1120 -8.36 -15.67 -26.54
N ASN A 1121 -8.80 -14.90 -27.55
CA ASN A 1121 -8.30 -13.54 -27.77
C ASN A 1121 -8.52 -12.62 -26.56
N ASP A 1122 -9.43 -12.98 -25.66
CA ASP A 1122 -9.78 -12.25 -24.44
C ASP A 1122 -8.84 -12.58 -23.26
N TRP A 1123 -8.07 -13.67 -23.31
CA TRP A 1123 -7.09 -14.01 -22.27
C TRP A 1123 -5.92 -13.02 -22.20
N GLY A 1124 -5.45 -12.75 -20.98
CA GLY A 1124 -4.35 -11.83 -20.67
C GLY A 1124 -4.78 -10.72 -19.71
N PRO A 1125 -3.90 -9.74 -19.43
CA PRO A 1125 -4.23 -8.62 -18.55
C PRO A 1125 -5.49 -7.87 -19.05
N ALA A 1126 -6.41 -7.57 -18.12
CA ALA A 1126 -7.60 -6.78 -18.44
C ALA A 1126 -7.27 -5.31 -18.70
N ASP A 1127 -6.23 -4.78 -18.05
CA ASP A 1127 -5.74 -3.43 -18.26
C ASP A 1127 -5.17 -3.28 -19.69
N PRO A 1128 -5.70 -2.36 -20.53
CA PRO A 1128 -5.28 -2.23 -21.92
C PRO A 1128 -3.79 -1.92 -22.12
N GLU A 1129 -3.20 -1.14 -21.21
CA GLU A 1129 -1.78 -0.77 -21.27
C GLU A 1129 -0.89 -1.98 -20.94
N MET A 1130 -1.21 -2.68 -19.85
CA MET A 1130 -0.51 -3.90 -19.48
C MET A 1130 -0.66 -4.99 -20.55
N ARG A 1131 -1.84 -5.11 -21.16
CA ARG A 1131 -2.09 -6.04 -22.26
C ARG A 1131 -1.22 -5.74 -23.48
N HIS A 1132 -0.99 -4.46 -23.79
CA HIS A 1132 -0.11 -4.05 -24.88
C HIS A 1132 1.35 -4.38 -24.59
N LEU A 1133 1.84 -4.05 -23.38
CA LEU A 1133 3.19 -4.37 -22.93
C LEU A 1133 3.45 -5.88 -22.89
N TRP A 1134 2.48 -6.65 -22.40
CA TRP A 1134 2.54 -8.12 -22.35
C TRP A 1134 2.61 -8.73 -23.77
N LYS A 1135 1.76 -8.27 -24.70
CA LYS A 1135 1.83 -8.72 -26.11
C LYS A 1135 3.18 -8.39 -26.77
N ALA A 1136 3.77 -7.23 -26.44
CA ALA A 1136 5.11 -6.85 -26.91
C ALA A 1136 6.22 -7.72 -26.30
N ALA A 1137 6.09 -8.11 -25.02
CA ALA A 1137 7.01 -9.03 -24.38
C ALA A 1137 6.97 -10.43 -25.03
N ILE A 1138 5.77 -10.95 -25.29
CA ILE A 1138 5.56 -12.23 -25.98
C ILE A 1138 6.18 -12.21 -27.39
N SER A 1139 5.98 -11.13 -28.16
CA SER A 1139 6.51 -11.03 -29.53
C SER A 1139 8.05 -10.98 -29.54
N LYS A 1140 8.66 -10.26 -28.61
CA LYS A 1140 10.12 -10.21 -28.42
C LYS A 1140 10.69 -11.59 -28.09
N GLN A 1141 10.03 -12.33 -27.20
CA GLN A 1141 10.46 -13.68 -26.80
C GLN A 1141 10.35 -14.69 -27.96
N LYS A 1142 9.29 -14.58 -28.78
CA LYS A 1142 9.09 -15.39 -29.98
C LYS A 1142 10.18 -15.12 -31.05
N ASN A 1143 10.56 -13.85 -31.22
CA ASN A 1143 11.62 -13.44 -32.14
C ASN A 1143 13.03 -13.86 -31.67
N GLN A 1144 13.31 -13.85 -30.36
CA GLN A 1144 14.56 -14.39 -29.82
C GLN A 1144 14.67 -15.92 -30.04
N HIS A 1145 13.57 -16.66 -29.85
CA HIS A 1145 13.54 -18.10 -30.10
C HIS A 1145 13.72 -18.46 -31.59
N LEU A 1146 13.16 -17.67 -32.51
CA LEU A 1146 13.36 -17.82 -33.96
C LEU A 1146 14.81 -17.53 -34.38
N LYS A 1147 15.47 -16.55 -33.75
CA LYS A 1147 16.91 -16.29 -33.96
C LYS A 1147 17.79 -17.43 -33.47
N LEU A 1148 17.52 -17.98 -32.28
CA LEU A 1148 18.25 -19.14 -31.73
C LEU A 1148 18.10 -20.39 -32.61
N ASN A 1149 16.88 -20.70 -33.07
CA ASN A 1149 16.66 -21.85 -33.94
C ASN A 1149 17.24 -21.70 -35.36
N ASN A 1150 17.47 -20.47 -35.83
CA ASN A 1150 18.15 -20.21 -37.10
C ASN A 1150 19.69 -20.25 -36.95
N ILE A 1151 20.22 -20.01 -35.75
CA ILE A 1151 21.65 -20.17 -35.46
C ILE A 1151 22.02 -21.65 -35.32
N ASP A 1152 21.12 -22.50 -34.83
CA ASP A 1152 21.33 -23.96 -34.77
C ASP A 1152 21.11 -24.67 -36.13
N LYS A 1153 20.69 -23.95 -37.17
CA LYS A 1153 20.47 -24.46 -38.53
C LYS A 1153 21.50 -23.98 -39.56
N VAL A 1154 22.43 -23.11 -39.14
CA VAL A 1154 23.63 -22.70 -39.89
C VAL A 1154 24.82 -23.41 -39.26
#